data_AF-A0AAW1U1A4-F1
#
_entry.id   AF-A0AAW1U1A4-F1
#
_cell.length_a   1.000
_cell.length_b   1.000
_cell.length_c   1.000
_cell.angle_alpha   90.00
_cell.angle_beta   90.00
_cell.angle_gamma   90.00
#
_symmetry.space_group_name_H-M   'P 1'
#
loop_
_entity.id
_entity.type
_entity.pdbx_description
1 polymer ?
#
loop_
_entity_poly.entity_id
_entity_poly.type
_entity_poly.pdbx_seq_one_letter_code
_entity_poly.pdbx_strand_id
1 'polypeptide(L)'
;MSSGFVGTWEVTKYEPCQDSNYIKGIRFRLDSNGDVTWFVPEELKSVPLFNCEIYDTSASLYSAQESTCLRFGEYAGHVIEFKSDQRKPKDTVILSSESFLYTLHCKRVPEEVSEDNYQVPFSLLTALEEGYFSDLVITSKNEKQFHTHSLVLKIVGPDIDWHSSVHPLSNLLEEVLGTILHYMYTECLPENLSEATAQRVIMAITDLQFLNKLITMCKMYLRNIALKKQIIGLVNDMHDCLDKLINHLGEKRSSASDSLISNPDQLCFVVKQCFRDAAVAVVKVIELCDLYSKKKPELTKNEQHEIIRYGKSRFHIFLAQIQRFLQLLKDTFGSMSPYQKTDVAIFLVPEVTGILYMLTQLMIQIEGAIESIIAVLNPDDLCKSKSSFGNACTSFLYTKEVKKLRQFSELVACSLDILDRKRQSFMEMTNAQKVRSIFRNIEQSIDEIPLLFLIRLEEVTESSDKGLGWRDFKFCFQVGTSKISNVVQLMATHREEIQEVALQVCELVQRDAFNRSLQNMGILEPAAGSSQEEPEEKSAGHSTQFQNYTHKMNLVESFCTSPKAAVSVLSRNLLDQFRKSCNTDMEFEIDNSADVDSSSEEVESPTAKQSCVINAHRVVVASRCDWFRKALLSGMREDIDKKIVIHDTNPTMFKIFLEYLYTGSLSPSLLTNEQLVDLLVLSDRFEVETLKQACETALESTVDAENAIYLLSLADNYNAISLRNYCLDFIAQHQELTESDVFCELQSDLQAVIFDHIWTQPLPKKSSSKHDRHSSGVTTSDIERHFAAMNLHQDTGASVQHDLNRLERCISQIRYVIGDDATREQLVQVILAADFDLCRAINYYYSKNN
;
A
#
# COMPACT_ATOMS: atom_id res chain seq x y z
N MET A 1 10.81 -7.22 14.98
CA MET A 1 11.19 -6.91 16.38
C MET A 1 10.43 -5.72 16.99
N SER A 2 9.20 -5.37 16.59
CA SER A 2 8.55 -4.11 16.99
C SER A 2 7.13 -4.22 17.56
N SER A 3 6.61 -5.42 17.83
CA SER A 3 5.18 -5.59 18.18
C SER A 3 4.75 -4.88 19.47
N GLY A 4 5.70 -4.50 20.35
CA GLY A 4 5.36 -3.83 21.61
C GLY A 4 4.86 -2.40 21.46
N PHE A 5 5.36 -1.62 20.49
CA PHE A 5 4.99 -0.20 20.35
C PHE A 5 3.78 0.04 19.45
N VAL A 6 3.35 -0.97 18.68
CA VAL A 6 2.19 -0.86 17.76
C VAL A 6 0.92 -0.62 18.56
N GLY A 7 0.07 0.30 18.12
CA GLY A 7 -1.22 0.65 18.74
C GLY A 7 -1.40 2.15 18.98
N THR A 8 -2.50 2.50 19.63
CA THR A 8 -2.84 3.90 19.96
C THR A 8 -2.35 4.29 21.36
N TRP A 9 -1.65 5.41 21.45
CA TRP A 9 -1.04 5.94 22.67
C TRP A 9 -1.52 7.36 22.94
N GLU A 10 -1.75 7.70 24.20
CA GLU A 10 -2.15 9.03 24.66
C GLU A 10 -1.08 9.62 25.57
N VAL A 11 -0.71 10.89 25.35
CA VAL A 11 0.22 11.62 26.21
C VAL A 11 -0.48 12.09 27.49
N THR A 12 -0.11 11.49 28.62
CA THR A 12 -0.71 11.76 29.94
C THR A 12 0.01 12.84 30.74
N LYS A 13 1.33 12.96 30.59
CA LYS A 13 2.18 13.92 31.31
C LYS A 13 3.37 14.34 30.45
N TYR A 14 3.85 15.56 30.68
CA TYR A 14 4.97 16.20 30.00
C TYR A 14 5.84 16.98 31.02
N GLU A 15 7.17 16.88 30.93
CA GLU A 15 8.16 17.57 31.78
C GLU A 15 9.26 18.21 30.91
N PRO A 16 9.80 19.42 31.23
CA PRO A 16 9.84 20.09 32.53
C PRO A 16 8.87 21.27 32.73
N CYS A 17 8.04 21.65 31.75
CA CYS A 17 7.15 22.82 31.87
C CYS A 17 5.81 22.43 32.49
N GLN A 18 5.55 22.82 33.75
CA GLN A 18 4.31 22.50 34.48
C GLN A 18 3.09 23.34 34.04
N ASP A 19 3.31 24.43 33.28
CA ASP A 19 2.25 25.40 32.95
C ASP A 19 1.58 25.20 31.57
N SER A 20 1.98 24.19 30.79
CA SER A 20 1.44 23.95 29.44
C SER A 20 0.52 22.72 29.39
N ASN A 21 -0.78 22.92 29.61
CA ASN A 21 -1.84 21.90 29.40
C ASN A 21 -2.04 21.51 27.90
N TYR A 22 -1.23 22.03 26.97
CA TYR A 22 -1.47 21.96 25.53
C TYR A 22 -1.16 20.60 24.87
N ILE A 23 -0.28 19.78 25.43
CA ILE A 23 0.15 18.48 24.83
C ILE A 23 -0.53 17.28 25.51
N LYS A 24 -1.11 17.50 26.69
CA LYS A 24 -1.81 16.46 27.45
C LYS A 24 -3.10 16.07 26.72
N GLY A 25 -3.32 14.77 26.55
CA GLY A 25 -4.49 14.23 25.82
C GLY A 25 -4.28 14.06 24.32
N ILE A 26 -3.11 14.43 23.78
CA ILE A 26 -2.77 14.13 22.38
C ILE A 26 -2.64 12.62 22.21
N ARG A 27 -3.35 12.08 21.22
CA ARG A 27 -3.27 10.68 20.84
C ARG A 27 -2.42 10.52 19.58
N PHE A 28 -1.68 9.42 19.48
CA PHE A 28 -0.99 9.02 18.27
C PHE A 28 -1.08 7.49 18.08
N ARG A 29 -1.18 7.04 16.83
CA ARG A 29 -1.20 5.62 16.48
C ARG A 29 0.07 5.25 15.75
N LEU A 30 0.67 4.14 16.18
CA LEU A 30 1.85 3.54 15.56
C LEU A 30 1.41 2.26 14.84
N ASP A 31 1.51 2.25 13.52
CA ASP A 31 1.10 1.10 12.72
C ASP A 31 2.24 0.07 12.59
N SER A 32 1.88 -1.19 12.32
CA SER A 32 2.86 -2.25 12.04
C SER A 32 3.73 -1.95 10.81
N ASN A 33 3.20 -1.15 9.87
CA ASN A 33 3.88 -0.73 8.64
C ASN A 33 4.88 0.44 8.83
N GLY A 34 5.07 0.93 10.07
CA GLY A 34 5.99 2.04 10.37
C GLY A 34 5.40 3.43 10.14
N ASP A 35 4.08 3.53 9.89
CA ASP A 35 3.36 4.80 9.80
C ASP A 35 3.00 5.34 11.20
N VAL A 36 2.92 6.67 11.30
CA VAL A 36 2.43 7.38 12.47
C VAL A 36 1.22 8.21 12.06
N THR A 37 0.15 8.17 12.86
CA THR A 37 -0.96 9.11 12.74
C THR A 37 -1.15 9.90 14.03
N TRP A 38 -1.07 11.21 13.93
CA TRP A 38 -1.25 12.12 15.05
C TRP A 38 -2.70 12.62 15.10
N PHE A 39 -3.34 12.52 16.26
CA PHE A 39 -4.67 13.05 16.53
C PHE A 39 -4.52 14.34 17.35
N VAL A 40 -4.32 15.45 16.63
CA VAL A 40 -3.91 16.74 17.21
C VAL A 40 -4.86 17.85 16.75
N PRO A 41 -5.28 18.77 17.65
CA PRO A 41 -6.04 19.98 17.27
C PRO A 41 -5.31 20.83 16.22
N GLU A 42 -6.04 21.52 15.35
CA GLU A 42 -5.46 22.25 14.21
C GLU A 42 -4.41 23.28 14.60
N GLU A 43 -4.57 23.93 15.75
CA GLU A 43 -3.66 24.93 16.32
C GLU A 43 -2.24 24.38 16.56
N LEU A 44 -2.11 23.08 16.80
CA LEU A 44 -0.86 22.40 17.14
C LEU A 44 -0.23 21.68 15.94
N LYS A 45 -0.88 21.58 14.78
CA LYS A 45 -0.31 20.98 13.56
C LYS A 45 0.99 21.67 13.08
N SER A 46 1.24 22.90 13.53
CA SER A 46 2.47 23.66 13.24
C SER A 46 3.72 23.10 13.94
N VAL A 47 3.57 22.21 14.93
CA VAL A 47 4.68 21.63 15.66
C VAL A 47 5.40 20.56 14.81
N PRO A 48 6.73 20.63 14.64
CA PRO A 48 7.51 19.69 13.82
C PRO A 48 7.29 18.21 14.10
N LEU A 49 7.12 17.83 15.37
CA LEU A 49 6.90 16.45 15.79
C LEU A 49 5.60 15.86 15.21
N PHE A 50 4.52 16.63 15.20
CA PHE A 50 3.20 16.15 14.76
C PHE A 50 3.07 16.05 13.24
N ASN A 51 4.08 16.55 12.51
CA ASN A 51 4.21 16.41 11.07
C ASN A 51 5.08 15.19 10.68
N CYS A 52 5.65 14.46 11.64
CA CYS A 52 6.36 13.21 11.35
C CYS A 52 5.35 12.11 11.01
N GLU A 53 5.42 11.58 9.78
CA GLU A 53 4.47 10.56 9.29
C GLU A 53 4.98 9.12 9.46
N ILE A 54 6.26 8.96 9.81
CA ILE A 54 6.91 7.66 9.95
C ILE A 54 7.70 7.52 11.24
N TYR A 55 7.82 6.27 11.69
CA TYR A 55 8.67 5.90 12.80
C TYR A 55 9.49 4.65 12.53
N ASP A 56 10.61 4.56 13.23
CA ASP A 56 11.40 3.34 13.31
C ASP A 56 11.91 3.09 14.74
N THR A 57 12.21 1.83 15.05
CA THR A 57 12.71 1.38 16.35
C THR A 57 14.10 0.79 16.19
N SER A 58 15.12 1.46 16.71
CA SER A 58 16.48 0.91 16.76
C SER A 58 16.83 0.44 18.17
N ALA A 59 17.35 -0.77 18.30
CA ALA A 59 17.95 -1.24 19.55
C ALA A 59 19.31 -0.54 19.76
N SER A 60 19.53 0.04 20.94
CA SER A 60 20.83 0.58 21.32
C SER A 60 21.84 -0.57 21.44
N LEU A 61 22.83 -0.63 20.54
CA LEU A 61 23.86 -1.68 20.55
C LEU A 61 24.95 -1.47 21.61
N TYR A 62 24.96 -0.31 22.28
CA TYR A 62 26.09 0.14 23.13
C TYR A 62 25.74 0.31 24.62
N SER A 63 24.50 0.05 25.04
CA SER A 63 24.10 0.15 26.46
C SER A 63 23.55 -1.17 26.98
N ALA A 64 24.10 -1.66 28.09
CA ALA A 64 23.57 -2.80 28.85
C ALA A 64 22.18 -2.54 29.47
N GLN A 65 21.65 -1.32 29.34
CA GLN A 65 20.27 -0.97 29.68
C GLN A 65 19.34 -1.26 28.50
N GLU A 66 18.22 -1.92 28.77
CA GLU A 66 17.19 -2.38 27.82
C GLU A 66 16.38 -1.26 27.14
N SER A 67 17.01 -0.13 26.79
CA SER A 67 16.34 1.00 26.15
C SER A 67 16.22 0.82 24.63
N THR A 68 15.03 1.08 24.09
CA THR A 68 14.78 1.13 22.65
C THR A 68 14.65 2.59 22.22
N CYS A 69 15.28 2.96 21.12
CA CYS A 69 15.14 4.31 20.58
C CYS A 69 14.02 4.33 19.54
N LEU A 70 13.03 5.20 19.76
CA LEU A 70 11.95 5.50 18.85
C LEU A 70 12.34 6.74 18.04
N ARG A 71 12.45 6.58 16.73
CA ARG A 71 12.89 7.62 15.80
C ARG A 71 11.71 8.04 14.95
N PHE A 72 11.24 9.27 15.11
CA PHE A 72 10.21 9.88 14.28
C PHE A 72 10.86 10.67 13.16
N GLY A 73 10.45 10.43 11.92
CA GLY A 73 11.08 10.99 10.74
C GLY A 73 10.15 11.82 9.86
N GLU A 74 10.80 12.58 8.98
CA GLU A 74 10.26 13.27 7.79
C GLU A 74 9.73 14.70 7.97
N TYR A 75 10.08 15.38 9.06
CA TYR A 75 9.93 16.84 9.09
C TYR A 75 11.19 17.50 8.54
N ALA A 76 11.13 18.01 7.30
CA ALA A 76 12.23 18.72 6.64
C ALA A 76 13.58 17.98 6.76
N GLY A 77 13.60 16.67 6.48
CA GLY A 77 14.83 15.86 6.53
C GLY A 77 15.40 15.61 7.93
N HIS A 78 14.73 16.05 9.00
CA HIS A 78 15.14 15.77 10.38
C HIS A 78 14.51 14.50 10.92
N VAL A 79 15.24 13.89 11.86
CA VAL A 79 14.79 12.77 12.66
C VAL A 79 14.78 13.24 14.11
N ILE A 80 13.64 13.06 14.75
CA ILE A 80 13.38 13.36 16.15
C ILE A 80 13.46 12.04 16.92
N GLU A 81 14.40 11.97 17.86
CA GLU A 81 14.71 10.73 18.57
C GLU A 81 14.25 10.81 20.03
N PHE A 82 13.56 9.76 20.47
CA PHE A 82 13.19 9.52 21.86
C PHE A 82 13.77 8.19 22.32
N LYS A 83 14.37 8.18 23.50
CA LYS A 83 14.77 6.97 24.21
C LYS A 83 13.60 6.50 25.07
N SER A 84 13.17 5.28 24.84
CA SER A 84 12.20 4.60 25.67
C SER A 84 12.89 3.97 26.88
N ASP A 85 12.21 4.05 28.02
CA ASP A 85 12.54 3.34 29.26
C ASP A 85 12.39 1.81 29.14
N GLN A 86 11.64 1.31 28.15
CA GLN A 86 11.27 -0.09 27.99
C GLN A 86 11.53 -0.62 26.58
N ARG A 87 11.83 -1.92 26.46
CA ARG A 87 12.03 -2.58 25.16
C ARG A 87 10.73 -2.98 24.47
N LYS A 88 9.69 -3.32 25.24
CA LYS A 88 8.35 -3.72 24.75
C LYS A 88 7.28 -3.21 25.73
N PRO A 89 6.79 -1.98 25.58
CA PRO A 89 5.81 -1.43 26.51
C PRO A 89 4.45 -2.11 26.34
N LYS A 90 3.80 -2.44 27.47
CA LYS A 90 2.43 -2.96 27.49
C LYS A 90 1.45 -1.80 27.54
N ASP A 91 1.24 -1.19 28.71
CA ASP A 91 0.19 -0.19 28.90
C ASP A 91 0.71 1.24 29.07
N THR A 92 1.99 1.41 29.44
CA THR A 92 2.62 2.72 29.64
C THR A 92 4.04 2.74 29.09
N VAL A 93 4.48 3.91 28.62
CA VAL A 93 5.85 4.12 28.15
C VAL A 93 6.32 5.54 28.47
N ILE A 94 7.59 5.68 28.83
CA ILE A 94 8.25 6.96 29.03
C ILE A 94 9.20 7.21 27.87
N LEU A 95 8.98 8.28 27.13
CA LEU A 95 9.79 8.70 26.00
C LEU A 95 10.58 9.95 26.40
N SER A 96 11.89 9.79 26.57
CA SER A 96 12.80 10.88 26.92
C SER A 96 13.61 11.32 25.70
N SER A 97 13.69 12.63 25.44
CA SER A 97 14.56 13.14 24.37
C SER A 97 15.75 13.89 24.94
N GLU A 98 16.95 13.39 24.64
CA GLU A 98 18.21 14.08 24.99
C GLU A 98 18.38 15.39 24.21
N SER A 99 17.72 15.52 23.05
CA SER A 99 17.84 16.68 22.18
C SER A 99 17.04 17.89 22.67
N PHE A 100 15.90 17.65 23.30
CA PHE A 100 14.98 18.72 23.71
C PHE A 100 14.78 18.82 25.23
N LEU A 101 15.43 17.96 26.02
CA LEU A 101 15.28 17.87 27.48
C LEU A 101 13.82 17.67 27.94
N TYR A 102 13.01 17.03 27.09
CA TYR A 102 11.59 16.75 27.37
C TYR A 102 11.36 15.27 27.60
N THR A 103 10.44 14.97 28.52
CA THR A 103 9.98 13.61 28.81
C THR A 103 8.47 13.53 28.62
N LEU A 104 8.01 12.59 27.77
CA LEU A 104 6.61 12.30 27.51
C LEU A 104 6.23 11.00 28.22
N HIS A 105 5.17 11.05 29.02
CA HIS A 105 4.56 9.86 29.60
C HIS A 105 3.33 9.48 28.78
N CYS A 106 3.36 8.32 28.14
CA CYS A 106 2.28 7.86 27.29
C CYS A 106 1.57 6.64 27.90
N LYS A 107 0.25 6.56 27.72
CA LYS A 107 -0.57 5.40 28.11
C LYS A 107 -1.25 4.82 26.86
N ARG A 108 -1.34 3.50 26.76
CA ARG A 108 -2.06 2.83 25.68
C ARG A 108 -3.57 3.03 25.86
N VAL A 109 -4.23 3.40 24.76
CA VAL A 109 -5.69 3.49 24.68
C VAL A 109 -6.20 2.20 24.01
N PRO A 110 -7.19 1.49 24.60
CA PRO A 110 -7.84 0.37 23.92
C PRO A 110 -8.38 0.84 22.57
N GLU A 111 -8.16 0.08 21.51
CA GLU A 111 -8.76 0.39 20.22
C GLU A 111 -10.27 0.26 20.33
N GLU A 112 -10.99 1.37 20.27
CA GLU A 112 -12.39 1.36 19.86
C GLU A 112 -12.41 0.76 18.44
N VAL A 113 -13.13 -0.34 18.24
CA VAL A 113 -13.30 -0.93 16.91
C VAL A 113 -13.91 0.16 16.03
N SER A 114 -13.12 0.72 15.11
CA SER A 114 -13.57 1.80 14.25
C SER A 114 -14.76 1.32 13.42
N GLU A 115 -15.84 2.09 13.38
CA GLU A 115 -17.03 1.81 12.55
C GLU A 115 -16.67 1.59 11.06
N ASP A 116 -15.49 2.06 10.62
CA ASP A 116 -14.92 1.83 9.30
C ASP A 116 -14.71 0.35 8.93
N ASN A 117 -14.60 -0.56 9.91
CA ASN A 117 -14.41 -1.99 9.67
C ASN A 117 -15.69 -2.67 9.17
N TYR A 118 -16.86 -2.07 9.42
CA TYR A 118 -18.17 -2.62 9.07
C TYR A 118 -18.78 -1.96 7.83
N GLN A 119 -17.95 -1.26 7.03
CA GLN A 119 -18.36 -0.54 5.84
C GLN A 119 -17.77 -1.17 4.57
N VAL A 120 -18.65 -1.49 3.63
CA VAL A 120 -18.32 -2.04 2.31
C VAL A 120 -18.42 -0.92 1.26
N PRO A 121 -17.59 -0.96 0.21
CA PRO A 121 -17.78 -0.12 -0.97
C PRO A 121 -19.19 -0.26 -1.55
N PHE A 122 -19.83 0.89 -1.83
CA PHE A 122 -21.16 0.92 -2.41
C PHE A 122 -21.06 1.05 -3.94
N SER A 123 -21.68 0.13 -4.67
CA SER A 123 -21.68 0.11 -6.14
C SER A 123 -22.95 -0.52 -6.69
N LEU A 124 -23.48 0.07 -7.76
CA LEU A 124 -24.60 -0.44 -8.57
C LEU A 124 -24.14 -0.84 -9.99
N LEU A 125 -22.83 -1.07 -10.19
CA LEU A 125 -22.25 -1.32 -11.51
C LEU A 125 -22.90 -2.50 -12.25
N THR A 126 -23.21 -3.58 -11.53
CA THR A 126 -23.88 -4.78 -12.06
C THR A 126 -25.20 -4.45 -12.77
N ALA A 127 -25.97 -3.49 -12.24
CA ALA A 127 -27.21 -3.04 -12.85
C ALA A 127 -27.00 -2.30 -14.18
N LEU A 128 -25.90 -1.53 -14.30
CA LEU A 128 -25.57 -0.83 -15.53
C LEU A 128 -25.04 -1.79 -16.61
N GLU A 129 -24.24 -2.78 -16.22
CA GLU A 129 -23.63 -3.75 -17.13
C GLU A 129 -24.63 -4.77 -17.68
N GLU A 130 -25.50 -5.30 -16.82
CA GLU A 130 -26.51 -6.29 -17.21
C GLU A 130 -27.81 -5.64 -17.70
N GLY A 131 -28.07 -4.37 -17.35
CA GLY A 131 -29.21 -3.59 -17.82
C GLY A 131 -30.58 -4.05 -17.32
N TYR A 132 -30.64 -4.86 -16.26
CA TYR A 132 -31.92 -5.33 -15.71
C TYR A 132 -32.73 -4.17 -15.12
N PHE A 133 -34.05 -4.18 -15.33
CA PHE A 133 -35.00 -3.15 -14.86
C PHE A 133 -34.75 -1.72 -15.38
N SER A 134 -33.99 -1.56 -16.48
CA SER A 134 -33.75 -0.24 -17.08
C SER A 134 -35.05 0.39 -17.60
N ASP A 135 -35.30 1.65 -17.25
CA ASP A 135 -36.45 2.45 -17.69
C ASP A 135 -36.05 3.59 -18.65
N LEU A 136 -34.76 3.78 -18.89
CA LEU A 136 -34.21 4.79 -19.79
C LEU A 136 -33.08 4.23 -20.66
N VAL A 137 -33.01 4.66 -21.91
CA VAL A 137 -31.92 4.29 -22.82
C VAL A 137 -31.21 5.54 -23.29
N ILE A 138 -29.90 5.63 -23.01
CA ILE A 138 -29.04 6.72 -23.49
C ILE A 138 -28.21 6.21 -24.65
N THR A 139 -28.22 6.96 -25.76
CA THR A 139 -27.50 6.57 -26.97
C THR A 139 -26.22 7.39 -27.13
N SER A 140 -25.13 6.70 -27.44
CA SER A 140 -23.87 7.34 -27.82
C SER A 140 -23.90 7.85 -29.25
N LYS A 141 -22.90 8.66 -29.62
CA LYS A 141 -22.69 9.15 -30.99
C LYS A 141 -22.57 8.04 -32.04
N ASN A 142 -22.08 6.86 -31.65
CA ASN A 142 -21.94 5.70 -32.54
C ASN A 142 -23.18 4.77 -32.48
N GLU A 143 -24.32 5.28 -32.00
CA GLU A 143 -25.60 4.56 -31.87
C GLU A 143 -25.59 3.39 -30.85
N LYS A 144 -24.49 3.18 -30.10
CA LYS A 144 -24.50 2.23 -28.98
C LYS A 144 -25.47 2.68 -27.89
N GLN A 145 -26.33 1.77 -27.45
CA GLN A 145 -27.36 1.99 -26.45
C GLN A 145 -26.86 1.57 -25.06
N PHE A 146 -27.09 2.42 -24.07
CA PHE A 146 -26.84 2.16 -22.66
C PHE A 146 -28.17 2.10 -21.91
N HIS A 147 -28.49 0.93 -21.36
CA HIS A 147 -29.65 0.70 -20.52
C HIS A 147 -29.39 1.28 -19.13
N THR A 148 -30.13 2.32 -18.77
CA THR A 148 -29.90 3.12 -17.56
C THR A 148 -31.20 3.27 -16.76
N HIS A 149 -31.05 3.69 -15.50
CA HIS A 149 -32.11 3.83 -14.51
C HIS A 149 -32.33 5.31 -14.19
N SER A 150 -33.55 5.81 -14.43
CA SER A 150 -33.91 7.21 -14.17
C SER A 150 -33.75 7.58 -12.69
N LEU A 151 -33.96 6.62 -11.78
CA LEU A 151 -33.71 6.76 -10.34
C LEU A 151 -32.26 7.19 -10.06
N VAL A 152 -31.28 6.45 -10.59
CA VAL A 152 -29.85 6.70 -10.34
C VAL A 152 -29.43 8.04 -10.97
N LEU A 153 -29.90 8.33 -12.18
CA LEU A 153 -29.55 9.57 -12.88
C LEU A 153 -30.14 10.81 -12.19
N LYS A 154 -31.38 10.75 -11.70
CA LYS A 154 -32.01 11.83 -10.93
C LYS A 154 -31.33 12.09 -9.59
N ILE A 155 -30.77 11.05 -8.96
CA ILE A 155 -30.02 11.21 -7.70
C ILE A 155 -28.73 12.00 -7.91
N VAL A 156 -28.03 11.77 -9.03
CA VAL A 156 -26.77 12.45 -9.34
C VAL A 156 -27.01 13.83 -9.98
N GLY A 157 -28.05 13.96 -10.81
CA GLY A 157 -28.44 15.20 -11.48
C GLY A 157 -29.94 15.48 -11.33
N PRO A 158 -30.39 16.04 -10.19
CA PRO A 158 -31.81 16.24 -9.89
C PRO A 158 -32.47 17.31 -10.77
N ASP A 159 -31.71 18.30 -11.24
CA ASP A 159 -32.21 19.42 -12.02
C ASP A 159 -32.33 19.12 -13.54
N ILE A 160 -31.98 17.90 -13.96
CA ILE A 160 -31.95 17.50 -15.37
C ILE A 160 -33.16 16.66 -15.71
N ASP A 161 -33.84 17.03 -16.79
CA ASP A 161 -34.88 16.20 -17.39
C ASP A 161 -34.27 15.13 -18.32
N TRP A 162 -34.03 13.95 -17.74
CA TRP A 162 -33.43 12.81 -18.43
C TRP A 162 -34.33 12.16 -19.49
N HIS A 163 -35.64 12.46 -19.53
CA HIS A 163 -36.56 11.94 -20.54
C HIS A 163 -36.63 12.81 -21.80
N SER A 164 -36.03 14.02 -21.76
CA SER A 164 -35.92 14.88 -22.93
C SER A 164 -34.92 14.33 -23.95
N SER A 165 -35.27 14.41 -25.24
CA SER A 165 -34.38 14.04 -26.36
C SER A 165 -33.07 14.83 -26.42
N VAL A 166 -33.00 15.97 -25.73
CA VAL A 166 -31.81 16.84 -25.66
C VAL A 166 -31.37 16.94 -24.21
N HIS A 167 -30.72 15.90 -23.70
CA HIS A 167 -30.10 15.89 -22.38
C HIS A 167 -28.58 16.16 -22.48
N PRO A 168 -27.90 16.61 -21.41
CA PRO A 168 -26.49 17.01 -21.45
C PRO A 168 -25.50 15.92 -21.88
N LEU A 169 -25.85 14.65 -21.66
CA LEU A 169 -25.02 13.50 -22.07
C LEU A 169 -25.32 12.98 -23.48
N SER A 170 -26.13 13.70 -24.27
CA SER A 170 -26.49 13.27 -25.63
C SER A 170 -25.31 13.50 -26.60
N ASN A 171 -25.18 12.63 -27.59
CA ASN A 171 -24.17 12.75 -28.67
C ASN A 171 -22.69 12.69 -28.19
N LEU A 172 -22.41 12.06 -27.04
CA LEU A 172 -21.05 11.79 -26.56
C LEU A 172 -20.48 10.51 -27.17
N LEU A 173 -19.15 10.43 -27.29
CA LEU A 173 -18.47 9.19 -27.69
C LEU A 173 -18.73 8.07 -26.69
N GLU A 174 -18.78 6.83 -27.17
CA GLU A 174 -19.04 5.63 -26.34
C GLU A 174 -18.16 5.56 -25.09
N GLU A 175 -16.85 5.71 -25.24
CA GLU A 175 -15.89 5.64 -24.12
C GLU A 175 -16.13 6.74 -23.07
N VAL A 176 -16.49 7.94 -23.54
CA VAL A 176 -16.74 9.11 -22.69
C VAL A 176 -18.04 8.91 -21.92
N LEU A 177 -19.11 8.52 -22.63
CA LEU A 177 -20.41 8.25 -22.05
C LEU A 177 -20.34 7.09 -21.05
N GLY A 178 -19.68 5.99 -21.42
CA GLY A 178 -19.49 4.83 -20.55
C GLY A 178 -18.73 5.18 -19.27
N THR A 179 -17.70 6.03 -19.36
CA THR A 179 -16.95 6.50 -18.18
C THR A 179 -17.82 7.36 -17.25
N ILE A 180 -18.63 8.26 -17.82
CA ILE A 180 -19.54 9.11 -17.03
C ILE A 180 -20.60 8.24 -16.34
N LEU A 181 -21.23 7.32 -17.07
CA LEU A 181 -22.24 6.42 -16.51
C LEU A 181 -21.65 5.50 -15.45
N HIS A 182 -20.46 4.94 -15.67
CA HIS A 182 -19.75 4.17 -14.66
C HIS A 182 -19.59 4.97 -13.36
N TYR A 183 -19.11 6.22 -13.45
CA TYR A 183 -18.99 7.11 -12.29
C TYR A 183 -20.34 7.38 -11.61
N MET A 184 -21.42 7.56 -12.36
CA MET A 184 -22.75 7.80 -11.77
C MET A 184 -23.27 6.60 -10.94
N TYR A 185 -22.84 5.39 -11.24
CA TYR A 185 -23.27 4.15 -10.55
C TYR A 185 -22.30 3.68 -9.46
N THR A 186 -21.08 4.22 -9.43
CA THR A 186 -19.99 3.72 -8.57
C THR A 186 -19.24 4.80 -7.80
N GLU A 187 -19.38 6.06 -8.19
CA GLU A 187 -18.58 7.21 -7.74
C GLU A 187 -17.06 7.04 -7.90
N CYS A 188 -16.59 6.12 -8.74
CA CYS A 188 -15.18 5.88 -9.05
C CYS A 188 -14.90 5.92 -10.57
N LEU A 189 -13.63 5.81 -10.94
CA LEU A 189 -13.17 5.73 -12.33
C LEU A 189 -13.06 4.26 -12.80
N PRO A 190 -13.28 3.96 -14.08
CA PRO A 190 -13.04 2.63 -14.63
C PRO A 190 -11.56 2.22 -14.55
N GLU A 191 -11.28 0.94 -14.28
CA GLU A 191 -9.91 0.41 -14.14
C GLU A 191 -9.05 0.62 -15.39
N ASN A 192 -9.63 0.48 -16.58
CA ASN A 192 -8.94 0.55 -17.87
C ASN A 192 -9.13 1.90 -18.58
N LEU A 193 -9.22 2.99 -17.83
CA LEU A 193 -9.38 4.33 -18.40
C LEU A 193 -8.11 4.78 -19.15
N SER A 194 -8.24 5.23 -20.39
CA SER A 194 -7.09 5.78 -21.14
C SER A 194 -6.88 7.27 -20.84
N GLU A 195 -5.64 7.76 -20.98
CA GLU A 195 -5.32 9.19 -20.83
C GLU A 195 -6.12 10.07 -21.80
N ALA A 196 -6.25 9.63 -23.04
CA ALA A 196 -7.03 10.34 -24.06
C ALA A 196 -8.53 10.38 -23.71
N THR A 197 -9.08 9.28 -23.20
CA THR A 197 -10.49 9.22 -22.76
C THR A 197 -10.71 10.14 -21.56
N ALA A 198 -9.82 10.13 -20.56
CA ALA A 198 -9.92 11.00 -19.38
C ALA A 198 -9.90 12.49 -19.74
N GLN A 199 -9.02 12.91 -20.67
CA GLN A 199 -8.99 14.28 -21.20
C GLN A 199 -10.29 14.63 -21.93
N ARG A 200 -10.80 13.75 -22.78
CA ARG A 200 -12.08 13.93 -23.48
C ARG A 200 -13.25 14.05 -22.50
N VAL A 201 -13.27 13.26 -21.42
CA VAL A 201 -14.29 13.36 -20.36
C VAL A 201 -14.27 14.75 -19.72
N ILE A 202 -13.09 15.26 -19.34
CA ILE A 202 -12.96 16.61 -18.78
C ILE A 202 -13.55 17.66 -19.75
N MET A 203 -13.18 17.60 -21.02
CA MET A 203 -13.67 18.55 -22.04
C MET A 203 -15.19 18.47 -22.22
N ALA A 204 -15.77 17.26 -22.16
CA ALA A 204 -17.20 17.04 -22.39
C ALA A 204 -18.07 17.54 -21.23
N ILE A 205 -17.58 17.51 -19.98
CA ILE A 205 -18.39 17.80 -18.79
C ILE A 205 -17.99 19.08 -18.05
N THR A 206 -17.11 19.91 -18.62
CA THR A 206 -16.60 21.13 -17.95
C THR A 206 -17.71 22.07 -17.50
N ASP A 207 -18.82 22.16 -18.26
CA ASP A 207 -19.95 23.04 -17.94
C ASP A 207 -20.96 22.42 -16.95
N LEU A 208 -20.79 21.14 -16.58
CA LEU A 208 -21.72 20.38 -15.75
C LEU A 208 -21.29 20.37 -14.28
N GLN A 209 -21.79 21.33 -13.49
CA GLN A 209 -21.38 21.51 -12.09
C GLN A 209 -21.57 20.28 -11.19
N PHE A 210 -22.61 19.47 -11.43
CA PHE A 210 -22.89 18.27 -10.64
C PHE A 210 -21.84 17.16 -10.85
N LEU A 211 -21.03 17.21 -11.93
CA LEU A 211 -19.92 16.28 -12.20
C LEU A 211 -18.53 16.84 -11.84
N ASN A 212 -18.45 17.95 -11.11
CA ASN A 212 -17.16 18.56 -10.71
C ASN A 212 -16.21 17.60 -9.96
N LYS A 213 -16.76 16.67 -9.18
CA LYS A 213 -15.98 15.64 -8.48
C LYS A 213 -15.32 14.67 -9.48
N LEU A 214 -16.03 14.27 -10.54
CA LEU A 214 -15.47 13.47 -11.64
C LEU A 214 -14.35 14.21 -12.38
N ILE A 215 -14.54 15.51 -12.66
CA ILE A 215 -13.47 16.34 -13.28
C ILE A 215 -12.21 16.34 -12.41
N THR A 216 -12.38 16.55 -11.10
CA THR A 216 -11.25 16.55 -10.15
C THR A 216 -10.56 15.19 -10.14
N MET A 217 -11.31 14.08 -10.11
CA MET A 217 -10.73 12.73 -10.17
C MET A 217 -9.99 12.47 -11.48
N CYS A 218 -10.55 12.83 -12.63
CA CYS A 218 -9.86 12.68 -13.93
C CYS A 218 -8.57 13.51 -13.99
N LYS A 219 -8.55 14.73 -13.43
CA LYS A 219 -7.34 15.56 -13.35
C LYS A 219 -6.27 14.92 -12.45
N MET A 220 -6.67 14.40 -11.28
CA MET A 220 -5.76 13.68 -10.38
C MET A 220 -5.25 12.38 -11.00
N TYR A 221 -6.11 11.64 -11.69
CA TYR A 221 -5.77 10.43 -12.42
C TYR A 221 -4.69 10.68 -13.50
N LEU A 222 -4.91 11.68 -14.37
CA LEU A 222 -3.94 12.08 -15.39
C LEU A 222 -2.61 12.51 -14.77
N ARG A 223 -2.67 13.25 -13.66
CA ARG A 223 -1.49 13.67 -12.90
C ARG A 223 -0.72 12.46 -12.34
N ASN A 224 -1.40 11.49 -11.73
CA ASN A 224 -0.77 10.31 -11.14
C ASN A 224 -0.16 9.40 -12.21
N ILE A 225 -0.78 9.30 -13.39
CA ILE A 225 -0.18 8.61 -14.55
C ILE A 225 1.09 9.34 -15.02
N ALA A 226 1.03 10.66 -15.19
CA ALA A 226 2.20 11.44 -15.58
C ALA A 226 3.34 11.28 -14.58
N LEU A 227 3.04 11.34 -13.28
CA LEU A 227 4.02 11.11 -12.21
C LEU A 227 4.62 9.71 -12.27
N LYS A 228 3.78 8.68 -12.44
CA LYS A 228 4.23 7.29 -12.61
C LYS A 228 5.18 7.17 -13.82
N LYS A 229 4.83 7.75 -14.96
CA LYS A 229 5.70 7.77 -16.16
C LYS A 229 7.03 8.47 -15.88
N GLN A 230 7.02 9.61 -15.19
CA GLN A 230 8.24 10.35 -14.84
C GLN A 230 9.14 9.54 -13.89
N ILE A 231 8.59 8.94 -12.83
CA ILE A 231 9.37 8.11 -11.88
C ILE A 231 9.97 6.89 -12.59
N ILE A 232 9.16 6.17 -13.38
CA ILE A 232 9.65 5.02 -14.14
C ILE A 232 10.73 5.45 -15.14
N GLY A 233 10.53 6.57 -15.83
CA GLY A 233 11.53 7.15 -16.74
C GLY A 233 12.86 7.44 -16.05
N LEU A 234 12.84 8.14 -14.91
CA LEU A 234 14.05 8.45 -14.15
C LEU A 234 14.77 7.20 -13.64
N VAL A 235 14.03 6.21 -13.14
CA VAL A 235 14.60 4.96 -12.66
C VAL A 235 15.21 4.15 -13.81
N ASN A 236 14.54 4.10 -14.97
CA ASN A 236 15.09 3.45 -16.16
C ASN A 236 16.34 4.20 -16.66
N ASP A 237 16.32 5.53 -16.73
CA ASP A 237 17.48 6.34 -17.08
C ASP A 237 18.67 6.05 -16.16
N MET A 238 18.44 5.89 -14.85
CA MET A 238 19.48 5.53 -13.88
C MET A 238 20.09 4.15 -14.20
N HIS A 239 19.25 3.14 -14.43
CA HIS A 239 19.69 1.79 -14.78
C HIS A 239 20.42 1.77 -16.13
N ASP A 240 19.89 2.46 -17.14
CA ASP A 240 20.48 2.57 -18.48
C ASP A 240 21.85 3.27 -18.43
N CYS A 241 22.02 4.27 -17.57
CA CYS A 241 23.32 4.91 -17.34
C CYS A 241 24.32 3.91 -16.75
N LEU A 242 23.92 3.12 -15.75
CA LEU A 242 24.77 2.07 -15.18
C LEU A 242 25.08 0.95 -16.18
N ASP A 243 24.12 0.52 -16.99
CA ASP A 243 24.36 -0.49 -18.02
C ASP A 243 25.28 0.03 -19.11
N LYS A 244 25.15 1.30 -19.52
CA LYS A 244 26.14 1.97 -20.38
C LYS A 244 27.53 1.92 -19.73
N LEU A 245 27.66 2.25 -18.44
CA LEU A 245 28.96 2.18 -17.73
C LEU A 245 29.56 0.78 -17.76
N ILE A 246 28.73 -0.25 -17.55
CA ILE A 246 29.12 -1.66 -17.62
C ILE A 246 29.57 -2.04 -19.04
N ASN A 247 28.82 -1.62 -20.06
CA ASN A 247 29.09 -1.96 -21.46
C ASN A 247 30.36 -1.29 -21.99
N HIS A 248 30.62 -0.03 -21.62
CA HIS A 248 31.87 0.67 -21.99
C HIS A 248 33.13 -0.09 -21.52
N LEU A 249 33.03 -0.84 -20.41
CA LEU A 249 34.11 -1.68 -19.90
C LEU A 249 34.04 -3.14 -20.40
N GLY A 250 32.85 -3.62 -20.80
CA GLY A 250 32.57 -5.02 -21.13
C GLY A 250 32.70 -5.43 -22.61
N GLU A 251 32.34 -4.56 -23.57
CA GLU A 251 32.12 -4.96 -24.98
C GLU A 251 33.39 -5.35 -25.77
N LYS A 252 34.61 -5.03 -25.32
CA LYS A 252 35.85 -5.28 -26.09
C LYS A 252 36.65 -6.53 -25.68
N ARG A 253 36.06 -7.49 -24.96
CA ARG A 253 36.73 -8.77 -24.64
C ARG A 253 36.61 -9.85 -25.74
N SER A 254 35.86 -9.62 -26.82
CA SER A 254 35.54 -10.65 -27.83
C SER A 254 36.40 -10.66 -29.10
N SER A 255 37.27 -9.67 -29.35
CA SER A 255 38.21 -9.69 -30.48
C SER A 255 39.66 -9.50 -30.03
N ALA A 256 40.50 -10.50 -30.35
CA ALA A 256 41.86 -10.66 -29.81
C ALA A 256 42.89 -9.64 -30.32
N SER A 257 42.50 -8.63 -31.11
CA SER A 257 43.40 -7.60 -31.65
C SER A 257 43.04 -6.17 -31.27
N ASP A 258 41.95 -5.94 -30.53
CA ASP A 258 41.41 -4.61 -30.23
C ASP A 258 41.06 -4.43 -28.74
N SER A 259 41.78 -5.13 -27.87
CA SER A 259 41.56 -5.05 -26.42
C SER A 259 41.78 -3.62 -25.91
N LEU A 260 40.88 -3.08 -25.09
CA LEU A 260 41.07 -1.78 -24.39
C LEU A 260 42.41 -1.67 -23.65
N ILE A 261 42.99 -2.83 -23.30
CA ILE A 261 44.26 -2.99 -22.59
C ILE A 261 45.47 -2.72 -23.50
N SER A 262 45.34 -2.86 -24.83
CA SER A 262 46.43 -2.59 -25.79
C SER A 262 46.50 -1.13 -26.25
N ASN A 263 45.48 -0.30 -25.98
CA ASN A 263 45.42 1.11 -26.38
C ASN A 263 45.14 2.03 -25.16
N PRO A 264 46.18 2.57 -24.49
CA PRO A 264 46.02 3.38 -23.28
C PRO A 264 45.21 4.67 -23.50
N ASP A 265 45.26 5.25 -24.70
CA ASP A 265 44.45 6.42 -25.09
C ASP A 265 42.94 6.12 -25.10
N GLN A 266 42.55 4.96 -25.63
CA GLN A 266 41.15 4.54 -25.65
C GLN A 266 40.64 4.24 -24.24
N LEU A 267 41.48 3.66 -23.38
CA LEU A 267 41.13 3.43 -21.98
C LEU A 267 40.90 4.76 -21.23
N CYS A 268 41.77 5.75 -21.42
CA CYS A 268 41.61 7.08 -20.83
C CYS A 268 40.31 7.76 -21.30
N PHE A 269 40.01 7.68 -22.61
CA PHE A 269 38.75 8.18 -23.16
C PHE A 269 37.52 7.48 -22.54
N VAL A 270 37.55 6.16 -22.42
CA VAL A 270 36.46 5.38 -21.79
C VAL A 270 36.27 5.77 -20.32
N VAL A 271 37.36 5.91 -19.56
CA VAL A 271 37.30 6.34 -18.15
C VAL A 271 36.67 7.73 -18.02
N LYS A 272 37.02 8.68 -18.90
CA LYS A 272 36.38 10.01 -18.92
C LYS A 272 34.89 9.92 -19.20
N GLN A 273 34.49 9.08 -20.16
CA GLN A 273 33.08 8.86 -20.47
C GLN A 273 32.34 8.25 -19.28
N CYS A 274 32.97 7.32 -18.56
CA CYS A 274 32.41 6.72 -17.36
C CYS A 274 32.14 7.77 -16.27
N PHE A 275 33.05 8.72 -16.05
CA PHE A 275 32.79 9.80 -15.08
C PHE A 275 31.61 10.69 -15.48
N ARG A 276 31.46 11.00 -16.77
CA ARG A 276 30.33 11.80 -17.28
C ARG A 276 29.01 11.08 -17.11
N ASP A 277 28.95 9.80 -17.44
CA ASP A 277 27.73 8.99 -17.32
C ASP A 277 27.39 8.68 -15.85
N ALA A 278 28.40 8.53 -14.99
CA ALA A 278 28.19 8.44 -13.54
C ALA A 278 27.62 9.75 -12.97
N ALA A 279 28.09 10.92 -13.42
CA ALA A 279 27.53 12.20 -13.02
C ALA A 279 26.05 12.34 -13.44
N VAL A 280 25.69 11.85 -14.64
CA VAL A 280 24.29 11.78 -15.09
C VAL A 280 23.47 10.85 -14.19
N ALA A 281 23.98 9.65 -13.88
CA ALA A 281 23.28 8.72 -12.99
C ALA A 281 23.03 9.33 -11.60
N VAL A 282 24.02 10.01 -11.03
CA VAL A 282 23.89 10.69 -9.72
C VAL A 282 22.86 11.80 -9.76
N VAL A 283 22.88 12.68 -10.78
CA VAL A 283 21.90 13.76 -10.86
C VAL A 283 20.47 13.23 -11.07
N LYS A 284 20.30 12.10 -11.76
CA LYS A 284 19.00 11.42 -11.91
C LYS A 284 18.46 10.87 -10.59
N VAL A 285 19.33 10.33 -9.72
CA VAL A 285 18.95 9.93 -8.36
C VAL A 285 18.46 11.15 -7.56
N ILE A 286 19.19 12.26 -7.64
CA ILE A 286 18.83 13.50 -6.95
C ILE A 286 17.50 14.05 -7.48
N GLU A 287 17.30 14.05 -8.80
CA GLU A 287 16.05 14.46 -9.44
C GLU A 287 14.86 13.59 -9.01
N LEU A 288 15.05 12.27 -8.89
CA LEU A 288 14.03 11.35 -8.37
C LEU A 288 13.67 11.66 -6.91
N CYS A 289 14.67 11.89 -6.06
CA CYS A 289 14.45 12.25 -4.66
C CYS A 289 13.68 13.56 -4.52
N ASP A 290 14.05 14.58 -5.30
CA ASP A 290 13.39 15.89 -5.29
C ASP A 290 11.95 15.80 -5.84
N LEU A 291 11.74 15.07 -6.94
CA LEU A 291 10.41 14.84 -7.52
C LEU A 291 9.47 14.18 -6.51
N TYR A 292 9.91 13.10 -5.86
CA TYR A 292 9.10 12.41 -4.85
C TYR A 292 8.73 13.34 -3.69
N SER A 293 9.70 14.05 -3.12
CA SER A 293 9.45 14.96 -1.99
C SER A 293 8.53 16.14 -2.35
N LYS A 294 8.63 16.70 -3.56
CA LYS A 294 7.72 17.76 -4.04
C LYS A 294 6.28 17.27 -4.25
N LYS A 295 6.10 16.02 -4.71
CA LYS A 295 4.78 15.45 -5.03
C LYS A 295 4.12 14.73 -3.86
N LYS A 296 4.90 14.32 -2.86
CA LYS A 296 4.43 13.64 -1.65
C LYS A 296 3.15 14.23 -1.01
N PRO A 297 3.03 15.55 -0.75
CA PRO A 297 1.85 16.09 -0.05
C PRO A 297 0.54 15.94 -0.82
N GLU A 298 0.61 15.61 -2.11
CA GLU A 298 -0.55 15.45 -2.98
C GLU A 298 -0.95 13.98 -3.15
N LEU A 299 -0.14 13.05 -2.62
CA LEU A 299 -0.32 11.61 -2.75
C LEU A 299 -0.98 11.03 -1.50
N THR A 300 -1.84 10.04 -1.71
CA THR A 300 -2.39 9.22 -0.62
C THR A 300 -1.29 8.33 -0.01
N LYS A 301 -1.50 7.86 1.22
CA LYS A 301 -0.53 6.95 1.88
C LYS A 301 -0.27 5.67 1.08
N ASN A 302 -1.31 5.13 0.45
CA ASN A 302 -1.19 3.93 -0.38
C ASN A 302 -0.33 4.22 -1.63
N GLU A 303 -0.56 5.35 -2.30
CA GLU A 303 0.25 5.79 -3.44
C GLU A 303 1.72 6.01 -3.04
N GLN A 304 1.98 6.61 -1.87
CA GLN A 304 3.34 6.74 -1.35
C GLN A 304 3.99 5.36 -1.12
N HIS A 305 3.25 4.42 -0.51
CA HIS A 305 3.77 3.06 -0.28
C HIS A 305 4.06 2.35 -1.60
N GLU A 306 3.24 2.53 -2.64
CA GLU A 306 3.46 1.98 -3.98
C GLU A 306 4.76 2.50 -4.63
N ILE A 307 5.05 3.80 -4.50
CA ILE A 307 6.31 4.37 -4.97
C ILE A 307 7.51 3.77 -4.22
N ILE A 308 7.40 3.64 -2.90
CA ILE A 308 8.48 3.09 -2.05
C ILE A 308 8.69 1.60 -2.34
N ARG A 309 7.63 0.82 -2.56
CA ARG A 309 7.71 -0.61 -2.97
C ARG A 309 8.42 -0.74 -4.31
N TYR A 310 8.05 0.10 -5.28
CA TYR A 310 8.75 0.14 -6.56
C TYR A 310 10.23 0.50 -6.39
N GLY A 311 10.54 1.55 -5.63
CA GLY A 311 11.91 1.95 -5.31
C GLY A 311 12.72 0.81 -4.68
N LYS A 312 12.15 0.11 -3.69
CA LYS A 312 12.76 -1.08 -3.06
C LYS A 312 13.01 -2.19 -4.08
N SER A 313 12.04 -2.47 -4.96
CA SER A 313 12.16 -3.49 -5.99
C SER A 313 13.21 -3.16 -7.06
N ARG A 314 13.61 -1.89 -7.22
CA ARG A 314 14.64 -1.49 -8.18
C ARG A 314 16.00 -1.28 -7.52
N PHE A 315 16.01 -0.97 -6.22
CA PHE A 315 17.21 -0.72 -5.44
C PHE A 315 18.19 -1.90 -5.42
N HIS A 316 17.70 -3.14 -5.28
CA HIS A 316 18.58 -4.31 -5.28
C HIS A 316 19.27 -4.52 -6.65
N ILE A 317 18.55 -4.27 -7.75
CA ILE A 317 19.09 -4.33 -9.12
C ILE A 317 20.17 -3.27 -9.29
N PHE A 318 19.89 -2.05 -8.80
CA PHE A 318 20.84 -0.94 -8.85
C PHE A 318 22.13 -1.25 -8.09
N LEU A 319 22.03 -1.85 -6.89
CA LEU A 319 23.20 -2.31 -6.13
C LEU A 319 24.00 -3.39 -6.86
N ALA A 320 23.31 -4.37 -7.46
CA ALA A 320 23.95 -5.42 -8.24
C ALA A 320 24.69 -4.88 -9.48
N GLN A 321 24.11 -3.88 -10.17
CA GLN A 321 24.78 -3.18 -11.28
C GLN A 321 26.03 -2.43 -10.82
N ILE A 322 25.97 -1.72 -9.68
CA ILE A 322 27.16 -1.07 -9.11
C ILE A 322 28.22 -2.09 -8.75
N GLN A 323 27.85 -3.20 -8.11
CA GLN A 323 28.78 -4.27 -7.77
C GLN A 323 29.46 -4.83 -9.03
N ARG A 324 28.68 -5.12 -10.08
CA ARG A 324 29.19 -5.59 -11.37
C ARG A 324 30.14 -4.57 -12.03
N PHE A 325 29.78 -3.29 -12.02
CA PHE A 325 30.63 -2.23 -12.54
C PHE A 325 31.97 -2.14 -11.79
N LEU A 326 31.94 -2.15 -10.46
CA LEU A 326 33.16 -2.12 -9.63
C LEU A 326 34.04 -3.37 -9.85
N GLN A 327 33.43 -4.54 -10.03
CA GLN A 327 34.15 -5.77 -10.35
C GLN A 327 34.82 -5.71 -11.74
N LEU A 328 34.12 -5.18 -12.75
CA LEU A 328 34.69 -4.98 -14.09
C LEU A 328 35.82 -3.96 -14.09
N LEU A 329 35.69 -2.86 -13.34
CA LEU A 329 36.76 -1.90 -13.14
C LEU A 329 38.00 -2.57 -12.54
N LYS A 330 37.82 -3.36 -11.46
CA LYS A 330 38.90 -4.13 -10.83
C LYS A 330 39.58 -5.07 -11.82
N ASP A 331 38.82 -5.87 -12.57
CA ASP A 331 39.38 -6.83 -13.51
C ASP A 331 40.15 -6.13 -14.64
N THR A 332 39.65 -4.98 -15.11
CA THR A 332 40.26 -4.20 -16.18
C THR A 332 41.63 -3.67 -15.75
N PHE A 333 41.73 -3.05 -14.57
CA PHE A 333 43.01 -2.54 -14.06
C PHE A 333 43.93 -3.64 -13.50
N GLY A 334 43.37 -4.72 -12.97
CA GLY A 334 44.10 -5.87 -12.42
C GLY A 334 44.76 -6.75 -13.48
N SER A 335 44.17 -6.86 -14.69
CA SER A 335 44.71 -7.65 -15.80
C SER A 335 45.83 -6.95 -16.60
N MET A 336 46.09 -5.66 -16.35
CA MET A 336 47.15 -4.91 -17.05
C MET A 336 48.54 -5.28 -16.54
N SER A 337 49.51 -5.40 -17.46
CA SER A 337 50.92 -5.55 -17.11
C SER A 337 51.49 -4.26 -16.47
N PRO A 338 52.58 -4.35 -15.68
CA PRO A 338 53.23 -3.16 -15.10
C PRO A 338 53.67 -2.13 -16.14
N TYR A 339 54.03 -2.57 -17.35
CA TYR A 339 54.38 -1.70 -18.47
C TYR A 339 53.16 -0.92 -18.98
N GLN A 340 52.04 -1.60 -19.22
CA GLN A 340 50.78 -0.96 -19.64
C GLN A 340 50.23 0.03 -18.60
N LYS A 341 50.33 -0.32 -17.31
CA LYS A 341 49.97 0.60 -16.21
C LYS A 341 50.84 1.85 -16.20
N THR A 342 52.12 1.73 -16.56
CA THR A 342 53.03 2.87 -16.67
C THR A 342 52.66 3.76 -17.85
N ASP A 343 52.31 3.18 -19.00
CA ASP A 343 51.85 3.95 -20.16
C ASP A 343 50.55 4.70 -19.87
N VAL A 344 49.55 4.04 -19.27
CA VAL A 344 48.31 4.70 -18.81
C VAL A 344 48.60 5.82 -17.82
N ALA A 345 49.53 5.61 -16.88
CA ALA A 345 49.92 6.64 -15.94
C ALA A 345 50.53 7.88 -16.65
N ILE A 346 51.32 7.70 -17.72
CA ILE A 346 51.84 8.81 -18.53
C ILE A 346 50.71 9.62 -19.16
N PHE A 347 49.70 8.98 -19.75
CA PHE A 347 48.54 9.66 -20.34
C PHE A 347 47.64 10.34 -19.31
N LEU A 348 47.56 9.82 -18.09
CA LEU A 348 46.76 10.39 -17.01
C LEU A 348 47.42 11.59 -16.32
N VAL A 349 48.75 11.76 -16.38
CA VAL A 349 49.42 12.92 -15.75
C VAL A 349 48.79 14.28 -16.12
N PRO A 350 48.62 14.65 -17.41
CA PRO A 350 48.04 15.94 -17.79
C PRO A 350 46.57 16.06 -17.37
N GLU A 351 45.81 14.97 -17.44
CA GLU A 351 44.40 14.93 -17.06
C GLU A 351 44.21 15.11 -15.56
N VAL A 352 44.97 14.37 -14.74
CA VAL A 352 44.97 14.50 -13.28
C VAL A 352 45.40 15.91 -12.87
N THR A 353 46.38 16.48 -13.58
CA THR A 353 46.83 17.87 -13.36
C THR A 353 45.70 18.87 -13.60
N GLY A 354 44.98 18.73 -14.72
CA GLY A 354 43.83 19.56 -15.06
C GLY A 354 42.66 19.38 -14.10
N ILE A 355 42.30 18.13 -13.77
CA ILE A 355 41.22 17.79 -12.84
C ILE A 355 41.50 18.34 -11.44
N LEU A 356 42.72 18.21 -10.93
CA LEU A 356 43.09 18.78 -9.62
C LEU A 356 42.95 20.30 -9.61
N TYR A 357 43.34 20.99 -10.70
CA TYR A 357 43.15 22.44 -10.80
C TYR A 357 41.66 22.82 -10.83
N MET A 358 40.87 22.17 -11.68
CA MET A 358 39.44 22.42 -11.80
C MET A 358 38.69 22.15 -10.48
N LEU A 359 38.98 21.02 -9.81
CA LEU A 359 38.37 20.67 -8.53
C LEU A 359 38.73 21.67 -7.43
N THR A 360 39.97 22.16 -7.38
CA THR A 360 40.36 23.20 -6.41
C THR A 360 39.61 24.50 -6.66
N GLN A 361 39.49 24.96 -7.91
CA GLN A 361 38.71 26.17 -8.24
C GLN A 361 37.23 26.01 -7.86
N LEU A 362 36.65 24.86 -8.20
CA LEU A 362 35.26 24.55 -7.91
C LEU A 362 34.99 24.49 -6.40
N MET A 363 35.88 23.86 -5.62
CA MET A 363 35.74 23.78 -4.16
C MET A 363 35.86 25.16 -3.47
N ILE A 364 36.71 26.06 -3.99
CA ILE A 364 36.77 27.46 -3.50
C ILE A 364 35.44 28.18 -3.71
N GLN A 365 34.83 28.01 -4.89
CA GLN A 365 33.55 28.64 -5.18
C GLN A 365 32.41 28.04 -4.34
N ILE A 366 32.42 26.71 -4.11
CA ILE A 366 31.47 26.05 -3.20
C ILE A 366 31.61 26.60 -1.78
N GLU A 367 32.84 26.73 -1.27
CA GLU A 367 33.09 27.30 0.06
C GLU A 367 32.56 28.73 0.16
N GLY A 368 32.86 29.59 -0.81
CA GLY A 368 32.37 30.97 -0.84
C GLY A 368 30.83 31.06 -0.91
N ALA A 369 30.18 30.18 -1.70
CA ALA A 369 28.72 30.12 -1.77
C ALA A 369 28.11 29.65 -0.44
N ILE A 370 28.68 28.62 0.21
CA ILE A 370 28.20 28.15 1.52
C ILE A 370 28.36 29.23 2.59
N GLU A 371 29.47 29.96 2.60
CA GLU A 371 29.69 31.06 3.55
C GLU A 371 28.71 32.22 3.34
N SER A 372 28.38 32.56 2.09
CA SER A 372 27.35 33.56 1.77
C SER A 372 25.97 33.14 2.30
N ILE A 373 25.58 31.87 2.06
CA ILE A 373 24.33 31.30 2.58
C ILE A 373 24.29 31.35 4.11
N ILE A 374 25.39 30.98 4.79
CA ILE A 374 25.48 31.04 6.26
C ILE A 374 25.34 32.48 6.77
N ALA A 375 25.88 33.47 6.06
CA ALA A 375 25.79 34.88 6.44
C ALA A 375 24.36 35.44 6.31
N VAL A 376 23.57 34.95 5.36
CA VAL A 376 22.14 35.30 5.19
C VAL A 376 21.28 34.64 6.27
N LEU A 377 21.64 33.42 6.70
CA LEU A 377 20.95 32.66 7.75
C LEU A 377 21.33 33.13 9.17
N ASN A 378 20.96 34.36 9.53
CA ASN A 378 21.22 34.90 10.87
C ASN A 378 20.38 34.18 11.97
N PRO A 379 21.00 33.71 13.07
CA PRO A 379 20.30 32.99 14.14
C PRO A 379 19.56 33.90 15.16
N ASP A 380 19.81 35.21 15.15
CA ASP A 380 19.38 36.12 16.23
C ASP A 380 17.94 36.64 16.10
N ASP A 381 17.28 36.47 14.94
CA ASP A 381 15.93 37.02 14.71
C ASP A 381 14.78 36.14 15.23
N LEU A 382 14.99 34.85 15.51
CA LEU A 382 13.95 33.91 15.95
C LEU A 382 13.90 33.67 17.47
N CYS A 383 14.91 34.12 18.23
CA CYS A 383 15.06 33.83 19.66
C CYS A 383 14.16 34.64 20.61
N LYS A 384 13.24 35.47 20.10
CA LYS A 384 12.46 36.42 20.93
C LYS A 384 11.15 35.87 21.51
N SER A 385 10.81 34.58 21.32
CA SER A 385 9.58 33.98 21.89
C SER A 385 9.80 32.57 22.46
N LYS A 386 10.26 32.48 23.72
CA LYS A 386 10.52 31.23 24.46
C LYS A 386 9.31 30.67 25.22
N SER A 387 8.09 30.72 24.67
CA SER A 387 6.88 30.34 25.44
C SER A 387 6.06 29.14 24.92
N SER A 388 6.51 28.40 23.89
CA SER A 388 5.78 27.20 23.40
C SER A 388 6.72 26.05 23.01
N PHE A 389 6.31 24.80 23.30
CA PHE A 389 7.00 23.56 22.87
C PHE A 389 7.24 23.53 21.36
N GLY A 390 6.28 24.03 20.56
CA GLY A 390 6.44 24.19 19.12
C GLY A 390 7.62 25.09 18.75
N ASN A 391 7.72 26.25 19.39
CA ASN A 391 8.79 27.22 19.16
C ASN A 391 10.16 26.70 19.63
N ALA A 392 10.20 25.91 20.71
CA ALA A 392 11.43 25.27 21.17
C ALA A 392 11.90 24.20 20.18
N CYS A 393 10.98 23.41 19.64
CA CYS A 393 11.29 22.38 18.64
C CYS A 393 11.76 23.00 17.32
N THR A 394 11.07 24.01 16.80
CA THR A 394 11.48 24.72 15.56
C THR A 394 12.81 25.44 15.73
N SER A 395 13.01 26.16 16.84
CA SER A 395 14.29 26.83 17.16
C SER A 395 15.45 25.84 17.28
N PHE A 396 15.23 24.67 17.89
CA PHE A 396 16.23 23.60 17.94
C PHE A 396 16.56 23.04 16.56
N LEU A 397 15.55 22.71 15.75
CA LEU A 397 15.75 22.16 14.41
C LEU A 397 16.53 23.14 13.52
N TYR A 398 16.16 24.42 13.56
CA TYR A 398 16.86 25.49 12.86
C TYR A 398 18.31 25.63 13.34
N THR A 399 18.54 25.63 14.66
CA THR A 399 19.91 25.67 15.23
C THR A 399 20.73 24.44 14.81
N LYS A 400 20.10 23.27 14.72
CA LYS A 400 20.73 22.03 14.25
C LYS A 400 21.07 22.09 12.77
N GLU A 401 20.25 22.70 11.93
CA GLU A 401 20.54 22.96 10.50
C GLU A 401 21.74 23.89 10.34
N VAL A 402 21.72 25.04 11.00
CA VAL A 402 22.84 26.01 10.93
C VAL A 402 24.13 25.37 11.43
N LYS A 403 24.08 24.58 12.52
CA LYS A 403 25.25 23.86 13.02
C LYS A 403 25.76 22.81 12.02
N LYS A 404 24.87 22.05 11.38
CA LYS A 404 25.24 21.08 10.33
C LYS A 404 25.85 21.78 9.12
N LEU A 405 25.30 22.93 8.71
CA LEU A 405 25.81 23.70 7.58
C LEU A 405 27.19 24.28 7.88
N ARG A 406 27.42 24.78 9.11
CA ARG A 406 28.76 25.19 9.56
C ARG A 406 29.75 24.03 9.62
N GLN A 407 29.34 22.89 10.17
CA GLN A 407 30.17 21.67 10.15
C GLN A 407 30.49 21.22 8.73
N PHE A 408 29.53 21.31 7.81
CA PHE A 408 29.74 21.00 6.40
C PHE A 408 30.71 22.00 5.76
N SER A 409 30.57 23.29 6.03
CA SER A 409 31.52 24.34 5.61
C SER A 409 32.93 24.06 6.12
N GLU A 410 33.09 23.70 7.39
CA GLU A 410 34.38 23.32 7.99
C GLU A 410 34.97 22.06 7.32
N LEU A 411 34.14 21.07 6.99
CA LEU A 411 34.56 19.87 6.28
C LEU A 411 34.99 20.18 4.84
N VAL A 412 34.28 21.06 4.14
CA VAL A 412 34.64 21.53 2.79
C VAL A 412 35.96 22.30 2.84
N ALA A 413 36.13 23.23 3.78
CA ALA A 413 37.38 23.98 3.98
C ALA A 413 38.57 23.06 4.27
N CYS A 414 38.38 22.07 5.17
CA CYS A 414 39.41 21.08 5.48
C CYS A 414 39.75 20.22 4.25
N SER A 415 38.74 19.80 3.49
CA SER A 415 38.92 19.01 2.27
C SER A 415 39.61 19.83 1.17
N LEU A 416 39.33 21.14 1.08
CA LEU A 416 39.99 22.06 0.18
C LEU A 416 41.47 22.24 0.54
N ASP A 417 41.80 22.41 1.82
CA ASP A 417 43.20 22.49 2.27
C ASP A 417 43.98 21.19 1.97
N ILE A 418 43.35 20.03 2.18
CA ILE A 418 43.95 18.74 1.80
C ILE A 418 44.13 18.64 0.28
N LEU A 419 43.11 19.01 -0.49
CA LEU A 419 43.15 18.96 -1.95
C LEU A 419 44.21 19.91 -2.51
N ASP A 420 44.31 21.12 -1.98
CA ASP A 420 45.28 22.12 -2.41
C ASP A 420 46.71 21.70 -2.05
N ARG A 421 46.94 21.14 -0.85
CA ARG A 421 48.23 20.53 -0.48
C ARG A 421 48.60 19.37 -1.42
N LYS A 422 47.65 18.49 -1.76
CA LYS A 422 47.87 17.42 -2.75
C LYS A 422 48.19 17.97 -4.14
N ARG A 423 47.47 19.01 -4.57
CA ARG A 423 47.71 19.69 -5.85
C ARG A 423 49.10 20.30 -5.89
N GLN A 424 49.48 21.09 -4.89
CA GLN A 424 50.80 21.72 -4.79
C GLN A 424 51.92 20.67 -4.78
N SER A 425 51.81 19.64 -3.93
CA SER A 425 52.77 18.53 -3.89
C SER A 425 52.87 17.80 -5.23
N PHE A 426 51.76 17.57 -5.91
CA PHE A 426 51.76 16.96 -7.24
C PHE A 426 52.40 17.87 -8.29
N MET A 427 52.17 19.18 -8.25
CA MET A 427 52.75 20.14 -9.19
C MET A 427 54.27 20.27 -9.04
N GLU A 428 54.78 20.21 -7.82
CA GLU A 428 56.22 20.27 -7.48
C GLU A 428 57.02 19.02 -7.91
N MET A 429 56.34 17.88 -8.13
CA MET A 429 56.98 16.65 -8.58
C MET A 429 57.49 16.73 -10.02
N THR A 430 58.63 16.08 -10.28
CA THR A 430 59.10 15.82 -11.65
C THR A 430 58.14 14.90 -12.40
N ASN A 431 58.12 14.95 -13.74
CA ASN A 431 57.23 14.09 -14.55
C ASN A 431 57.40 12.59 -14.25
N ALA A 432 58.63 12.12 -14.00
CA ALA A 432 58.87 10.73 -13.62
C ALA A 432 58.28 10.36 -12.24
N GLN A 433 58.27 11.31 -11.29
CA GLN A 433 57.65 11.12 -9.98
C GLN A 433 56.12 11.16 -10.06
N LYS A 434 55.55 12.04 -10.91
CA LYS A 434 54.11 12.08 -11.19
C LYS A 434 53.58 10.76 -11.73
N VAL A 435 54.28 10.18 -12.71
CA VAL A 435 53.94 8.87 -13.30
C VAL A 435 53.99 7.76 -12.24
N ARG A 436 55.05 7.71 -11.41
CA ARG A 436 55.15 6.73 -10.31
C ARG A 436 54.06 6.91 -9.24
N SER A 437 53.67 8.16 -8.95
CA SER A 437 52.60 8.47 -8.02
C SER A 437 51.25 7.97 -8.53
N ILE A 438 50.91 8.26 -9.79
CA ILE A 438 49.68 7.76 -10.43
C ILE A 438 49.67 6.24 -10.51
N PHE A 439 50.79 5.62 -10.91
CA PHE A 439 50.92 4.17 -10.94
C PHE A 439 50.62 3.53 -9.57
N ARG A 440 51.20 4.08 -8.49
CA ARG A 440 50.95 3.62 -7.13
C ARG A 440 49.50 3.82 -6.70
N ASN A 441 48.87 4.94 -7.08
CA ASN A 441 47.46 5.18 -6.78
C ASN A 441 46.53 4.21 -7.54
N ILE A 442 46.87 3.83 -8.77
CA ILE A 442 46.15 2.81 -9.53
C ILE A 442 46.27 1.45 -8.83
N GLU A 443 47.48 1.04 -8.41
CA GLU A 443 47.66 -0.21 -7.66
C GLU A 443 46.93 -0.20 -6.32
N GLN A 444 47.02 0.90 -5.57
CA GLN A 444 46.30 1.05 -4.31
C GLN A 444 44.78 0.98 -4.52
N SER A 445 44.25 1.56 -5.61
CA SER A 445 42.82 1.48 -5.93
C SER A 445 42.39 0.05 -6.27
N ILE A 446 43.21 -0.73 -6.98
CA ILE A 446 42.94 -2.14 -7.30
C ILE A 446 42.84 -2.99 -6.02
N ASP A 447 43.66 -2.70 -5.02
CA ASP A 447 43.67 -3.41 -3.73
C ASP A 447 42.53 -2.97 -2.80
N GLU A 448 42.17 -1.67 -2.79
CA GLU A 448 41.12 -1.11 -1.93
C GLU A 448 39.68 -1.43 -2.39
N ILE A 449 39.41 -1.43 -3.71
CA ILE A 449 38.10 -1.72 -4.29
C ILE A 449 37.51 -3.05 -3.75
N PRO A 450 38.25 -4.18 -3.75
CA PRO A 450 37.75 -5.44 -3.21
C PRO A 450 37.66 -5.51 -1.67
N LEU A 451 38.56 -4.87 -0.91
CA LEU A 451 38.61 -5.04 0.56
C LEU A 451 37.59 -4.20 1.33
N LEU A 452 37.20 -3.03 0.81
CA LEU A 452 36.33 -2.09 1.53
C LEU A 452 34.95 -1.93 0.90
N PHE A 453 34.85 -1.90 -0.42
CA PHE A 453 33.59 -1.57 -1.10
C PHE A 453 32.83 -2.81 -1.56
N LEU A 454 33.48 -3.77 -2.21
CA LEU A 454 32.78 -4.98 -2.68
C LEU A 454 32.26 -5.83 -1.52
N ILE A 455 33.04 -6.07 -0.46
CA ILE A 455 32.58 -6.84 0.72
C ILE A 455 31.41 -6.14 1.42
N ARG A 456 31.48 -4.81 1.62
CA ARG A 456 30.38 -4.03 2.23
C ARG A 456 29.13 -4.02 1.36
N LEU A 457 29.28 -3.88 0.03
CA LEU A 457 28.16 -3.93 -0.90
C LEU A 457 27.58 -5.34 -0.98
N GLU A 458 28.40 -6.38 -0.92
CA GLU A 458 27.98 -7.78 -0.88
C GLU A 458 27.24 -8.09 0.43
N GLU A 459 27.71 -7.62 1.59
CA GLU A 459 26.96 -7.68 2.85
C GLU A 459 25.59 -6.96 2.75
N VAL A 460 25.54 -5.79 2.13
CA VAL A 460 24.30 -5.03 1.90
C VAL A 460 23.38 -5.71 0.87
N THR A 461 23.94 -6.38 -0.13
CA THR A 461 23.20 -7.08 -1.19
C THR A 461 22.68 -8.44 -0.72
N GLU A 462 23.48 -9.20 0.02
CA GLU A 462 23.09 -10.46 0.68
C GLU A 462 22.06 -10.20 1.81
N SER A 463 22.23 -9.12 2.58
CA SER A 463 21.20 -8.69 3.54
C SER A 463 19.96 -8.10 2.85
N SER A 464 20.08 -7.63 1.59
CA SER A 464 18.94 -7.23 0.75
C SER A 464 18.17 -8.44 0.22
N ASP A 465 18.82 -9.58 -0.07
CA ASP A 465 18.14 -10.84 -0.43
C ASP A 465 17.44 -11.50 0.78
N LYS A 466 17.93 -11.28 2.00
CA LYS A 466 17.19 -11.52 3.26
C LYS A 466 16.30 -10.34 3.69
N GLY A 467 16.28 -9.28 2.87
CA GLY A 467 15.47 -8.08 2.98
C GLY A 467 15.91 -7.11 4.09
N LEU A 468 16.37 -5.91 3.71
CA LEU A 468 16.08 -4.72 4.53
C LEU A 468 14.57 -4.77 4.79
N GLY A 469 14.17 -4.81 6.07
CA GLY A 469 12.75 -4.85 6.43
C GLY A 469 12.00 -3.74 5.71
N TRP A 470 10.76 -3.99 5.29
CA TRP A 470 9.93 -2.95 4.64
C TRP A 470 9.98 -1.62 5.41
N ARG A 471 9.90 -1.68 6.74
CA ARG A 471 9.98 -0.52 7.62
C ARG A 471 11.32 0.21 7.55
N ASP A 472 12.42 -0.51 7.63
CA ASP A 472 13.77 0.07 7.63
C ASP A 472 14.05 0.77 6.30
N PHE A 473 13.71 0.10 5.19
CA PHE A 473 13.87 0.69 3.85
C PHE A 473 12.98 1.93 3.70
N LYS A 474 11.70 1.83 4.08
CA LYS A 474 10.75 2.95 4.00
C LYS A 474 11.24 4.15 4.79
N PHE A 475 11.69 3.95 6.03
CA PHE A 475 12.23 5.00 6.88
C PHE A 475 13.46 5.67 6.23
N CYS A 476 14.43 4.87 5.77
CA CYS A 476 15.61 5.38 5.08
C CYS A 476 15.27 6.12 3.78
N PHE A 477 14.33 5.59 3.00
CA PHE A 477 13.89 6.19 1.74
C PHE A 477 13.28 7.56 1.99
N GLN A 478 12.25 7.67 2.85
CA GLN A 478 11.56 8.94 3.11
C GLN A 478 12.47 9.99 3.76
N VAL A 479 13.28 9.61 4.76
CA VAL A 479 14.24 10.54 5.37
C VAL A 479 15.33 10.94 4.37
N GLY A 480 15.80 10.01 3.55
CA GLY A 480 16.82 10.24 2.53
C GLY A 480 16.34 11.20 1.44
N THR A 481 15.17 10.93 0.83
CA THR A 481 14.58 11.77 -0.20
C THR A 481 14.28 13.17 0.33
N SER A 482 13.73 13.28 1.54
CA SER A 482 13.44 14.58 2.18
C SER A 482 14.70 15.39 2.45
N LYS A 483 15.79 14.76 2.93
CA LYS A 483 17.08 15.44 3.11
C LYS A 483 17.65 15.96 1.79
N ILE A 484 17.63 15.13 0.74
CA ILE A 484 18.16 15.49 -0.57
C ILE A 484 17.34 16.63 -1.18
N SER A 485 16.01 16.53 -1.15
CA SER A 485 15.12 17.59 -1.66
C SER A 485 15.31 18.90 -0.90
N ASN A 486 15.51 18.87 0.43
CA ASN A 486 15.80 20.08 1.19
C ASN A 486 17.09 20.77 0.75
N VAL A 487 18.16 20.00 0.47
CA VAL A 487 19.41 20.55 -0.07
C VAL A 487 19.16 21.17 -1.45
N VAL A 488 18.43 20.47 -2.33
CA VAL A 488 18.09 20.98 -3.66
C VAL A 488 17.25 22.26 -3.59
N GLN A 489 16.26 22.32 -2.70
CA GLN A 489 15.43 23.51 -2.47
C GLN A 489 16.24 24.67 -1.91
N LEU A 490 17.18 24.42 -0.99
CA LEU A 490 18.10 25.43 -0.49
C LEU A 490 18.96 25.98 -1.63
N MET A 491 19.51 25.09 -2.49
CA MET A 491 20.29 25.50 -3.66
C MET A 491 19.47 26.32 -4.66
N ALA A 492 18.20 25.94 -4.89
CA ALA A 492 17.30 26.68 -5.77
C ALA A 492 16.86 28.04 -5.18
N THR A 493 16.82 28.17 -3.85
CA THR A 493 16.51 29.44 -3.17
C THR A 493 17.68 30.42 -3.28
N HIS A 494 18.92 29.93 -3.12
CA HIS A 494 20.15 30.72 -3.25
C HIS A 494 20.79 30.60 -4.64
N ARG A 495 19.96 30.46 -5.66
CA ARG A 495 20.38 30.17 -7.03
C ARG A 495 21.40 31.16 -7.58
N GLU A 496 21.23 32.46 -7.32
CA GLU A 496 22.12 33.51 -7.84
C GLU A 496 23.59 33.29 -7.41
N GLU A 497 23.81 32.75 -6.21
CA GLU A 497 25.15 32.48 -5.67
C GLU A 497 25.76 31.18 -6.21
N ILE A 498 24.92 30.22 -6.63
CA ILE A 498 25.33 28.88 -7.07
C ILE A 498 25.40 28.77 -8.60
N GLN A 499 24.80 29.71 -9.33
CA GLN A 499 24.66 29.67 -10.79
C GLN A 499 26.01 29.53 -11.52
N GLU A 500 27.04 30.27 -11.11
CA GLU A 500 28.41 30.18 -11.66
C GLU A 500 29.01 28.76 -11.44
N VAL A 501 28.85 28.22 -10.22
CA VAL A 501 29.32 26.87 -9.87
C VAL A 501 28.59 25.82 -10.70
N ALA A 502 27.27 25.95 -10.83
CA ALA A 502 26.44 25.03 -11.60
C ALA A 502 26.82 25.00 -13.08
N LEU A 503 27.09 26.16 -13.70
CA LEU A 503 27.55 26.27 -15.08
C LEU A 503 28.93 25.61 -15.28
N GLN A 504 29.87 25.80 -14.35
CA GLN A 504 31.18 25.14 -14.42
C GLN A 504 31.07 23.61 -14.29
N VAL A 505 30.19 23.10 -13.42
CA VAL A 505 29.91 21.66 -13.33
C VAL A 505 29.31 21.15 -14.64
N CYS A 506 28.39 21.91 -15.27
CA CYS A 506 27.82 21.56 -16.57
C CYS A 506 28.89 21.48 -17.67
N GLU A 507 29.84 22.42 -17.69
CA GLU A 507 30.97 22.43 -18.61
C GLU A 507 31.94 21.26 -18.38
N LEU A 508 32.07 20.80 -17.13
CA LEU A 508 32.89 19.63 -16.79
C LEU A 508 32.23 18.32 -17.26
N VAL A 509 30.91 18.19 -17.07
CA VAL A 509 30.15 16.97 -17.39
C VAL A 509 29.86 16.86 -18.90
N GLN A 510 29.58 17.97 -19.58
CA GLN A 510 29.30 18.04 -21.02
C GLN A 510 28.23 17.05 -21.49
N ARG A 511 27.11 16.98 -20.76
CA ARG A 511 25.95 16.15 -21.12
C ARG A 511 24.67 16.97 -21.02
N ASP A 512 23.92 17.04 -22.11
CA ASP A 512 22.63 17.74 -22.13
C ASP A 512 21.62 17.12 -21.15
N ALA A 513 21.70 15.81 -20.92
CA ALA A 513 20.87 15.12 -19.93
C ALA A 513 21.13 15.63 -18.51
N PHE A 514 22.39 15.94 -18.17
CA PHE A 514 22.77 16.49 -16.86
C PHE A 514 22.22 17.91 -16.69
N ASN A 515 22.39 18.76 -17.72
CA ASN A 515 21.91 20.14 -17.72
C ASN A 515 20.38 20.19 -17.59
N ARG A 516 19.65 19.33 -18.31
CA ARG A 516 18.19 19.22 -18.21
C ARG A 516 17.73 18.82 -16.81
N SER A 517 18.40 17.86 -16.16
CA SER A 517 18.07 17.48 -14.78
C SER A 517 18.28 18.64 -13.78
N LEU A 518 19.33 19.45 -13.94
CA LEU A 518 19.54 20.66 -13.12
C LEU A 518 18.47 21.73 -13.38
N GLN A 519 18.03 21.90 -14.63
CA GLN A 519 16.93 22.80 -14.99
C GLN A 519 15.60 22.34 -14.38
N ASN A 520 15.28 21.04 -14.45
CA ASN A 520 14.07 20.47 -13.87
C ASN A 520 13.99 20.68 -12.35
N MET A 521 15.14 20.67 -11.66
CA MET A 521 15.23 20.95 -10.22
C MET A 521 15.19 22.45 -9.88
N GLY A 522 15.29 23.34 -10.86
CA GLY A 522 15.31 24.80 -10.68
C GLY A 522 16.67 25.38 -10.31
N ILE A 523 17.75 24.61 -10.41
CA ILE A 523 19.11 25.05 -10.07
C ILE A 523 19.70 25.91 -11.20
N LEU A 524 19.38 25.61 -12.46
CA LEU A 524 19.92 26.31 -13.64
C LEU A 524 18.85 27.17 -14.34
N GLU A 525 19.24 28.28 -14.97
CA GLU A 525 18.38 29.02 -15.90
C GLU A 525 18.01 28.23 -17.16
N PRO A 526 16.73 28.23 -17.57
CA PRO A 526 16.38 27.84 -18.92
C PRO A 526 17.02 28.87 -19.86
N ALA A 527 17.81 28.40 -20.82
CA ALA A 527 18.45 29.28 -21.78
C ALA A 527 17.37 30.11 -22.49
N ALA A 528 17.51 31.44 -22.48
CA ALA A 528 16.59 32.33 -23.17
C ALA A 528 16.60 32.02 -24.68
N GLY A 529 15.61 31.25 -25.15
CA GLY A 529 15.40 30.97 -26.57
C GLY A 529 15.06 29.54 -26.97
N SER A 530 15.09 28.52 -26.10
CA SER A 530 14.55 27.21 -26.48
C SER A 530 13.06 27.16 -26.15
N SER A 531 12.21 27.27 -27.18
CA SER A 531 10.81 26.84 -27.12
C SER A 531 10.74 25.48 -26.44
N GLN A 532 9.83 25.35 -25.48
CA GLN A 532 9.39 24.05 -24.98
C GLN A 532 8.85 23.25 -26.18
N GLU A 533 9.68 22.42 -26.79
CA GLU A 533 9.18 21.24 -27.46
C GLU A 533 8.75 20.29 -26.35
N GLU A 534 7.45 20.00 -26.32
CA GLU A 534 6.92 18.82 -25.64
C GLU A 534 7.79 17.61 -25.99
N PRO A 535 7.95 16.63 -25.07
CA PRO A 535 8.82 15.49 -25.33
C PRO A 535 8.27 14.68 -26.51
N GLU A 536 8.87 14.86 -27.69
CA GLU A 536 8.64 13.98 -28.84
C GLU A 536 9.07 12.56 -28.46
N GLU A 537 8.10 11.65 -28.50
CA GLU A 537 8.30 10.22 -28.59
C GLU A 537 9.25 9.90 -29.76
N LYS A 538 10.52 9.63 -29.48
CA LYS A 538 11.38 8.89 -30.40
C LYS A 538 11.60 7.49 -29.86
N SER A 539 10.75 6.59 -30.36
CA SER A 539 10.96 5.15 -30.36
C SER A 539 12.30 4.83 -31.02
N ALA A 540 13.34 4.61 -30.22
CA ALA A 540 14.53 3.91 -30.64
C ALA A 540 14.51 2.54 -29.96
N GLY A 541 14.03 1.54 -30.70
CA GLY A 541 14.08 0.15 -30.25
C GLY A 541 15.53 -0.30 -30.10
N HIS A 542 15.94 -0.58 -28.87
CA HIS A 542 17.06 -1.46 -28.58
C HIS A 542 16.73 -2.32 -27.35
N SER A 543 16.54 -3.61 -27.64
CA SER A 543 16.65 -4.79 -26.77
C SER A 543 16.23 -4.63 -25.30
N THR A 544 14.94 -4.82 -25.05
CA THR A 544 14.39 -5.27 -23.77
C THR A 544 14.99 -6.63 -23.39
N GLN A 545 15.80 -6.67 -22.33
CA GLN A 545 16.15 -7.93 -21.67
C GLN A 545 16.01 -7.84 -20.15
N PHE A 546 14.90 -7.25 -19.66
CA PHE A 546 14.59 -7.16 -18.23
C PHE A 546 13.08 -7.10 -17.97
N GLN A 547 12.31 -7.99 -18.61
CA GLN A 547 10.83 -8.01 -18.53
C GLN A 547 10.22 -8.90 -17.43
N ASN A 548 11.01 -9.58 -16.59
CA ASN A 548 10.46 -10.40 -15.51
C ASN A 548 10.74 -9.77 -14.14
N TYR A 549 9.95 -8.78 -13.75
CA TYR A 549 9.94 -8.24 -12.39
C TYR A 549 8.52 -8.09 -11.85
N THR A 550 8.36 -8.43 -10.58
CA THR A 550 7.11 -8.84 -9.93
C THR A 550 6.21 -7.71 -9.45
N HIS A 551 6.67 -6.45 -9.44
CA HIS A 551 5.88 -5.32 -8.92
C HIS A 551 5.68 -4.21 -9.96
N LYS A 552 4.47 -4.11 -10.49
CA LYS A 552 4.04 -3.01 -11.37
C LYS A 552 3.48 -1.89 -10.50
N MET A 553 4.13 -0.73 -10.46
CA MET A 553 3.65 0.42 -9.67
C MET A 553 2.21 0.80 -10.07
N ASN A 554 1.30 0.90 -9.10
CA ASN A 554 -0.07 1.36 -9.34
C ASN A 554 -0.39 2.62 -8.52
N LEU A 555 -0.51 3.78 -9.19
CA LEU A 555 -0.86 5.05 -8.53
C LEU A 555 -2.31 5.47 -8.78
N VAL A 556 -3.12 4.61 -9.39
CA VAL A 556 -4.49 4.95 -9.83
C VAL A 556 -5.58 4.04 -9.26
N GLU A 557 -5.20 2.96 -8.58
CA GLU A 557 -6.13 2.01 -7.95
C GLU A 557 -7.11 2.67 -6.98
N SER A 558 -6.62 3.67 -6.22
CA SER A 558 -7.41 4.47 -5.28
C SER A 558 -8.61 5.15 -5.94
N PHE A 559 -8.50 5.53 -7.21
CA PHE A 559 -9.60 6.13 -7.96
C PHE A 559 -10.54 5.10 -8.58
N CYS A 560 -10.15 3.83 -8.64
CA CYS A 560 -10.95 2.76 -9.25
C CYS A 560 -11.81 2.02 -8.23
N THR A 561 -11.50 2.14 -6.94
CA THR A 561 -12.31 1.57 -5.86
C THR A 561 -13.47 2.49 -5.50
N SER A 562 -14.69 1.96 -5.44
CA SER A 562 -15.86 2.71 -5.00
C SER A 562 -15.73 3.18 -3.54
N PRO A 563 -16.27 4.37 -3.20
CA PRO A 563 -16.19 4.88 -1.84
C PRO A 563 -17.01 4.01 -0.88
N LYS A 564 -16.55 3.97 0.38
CA LYS A 564 -17.30 3.34 1.47
C LYS A 564 -18.65 4.05 1.69
N ALA A 565 -19.60 3.26 2.19
CA ALA A 565 -20.95 3.65 2.55
C ALA A 565 -21.10 5.04 3.20
N ALA A 566 -20.30 5.36 4.22
CA ALA A 566 -20.44 6.60 4.98
C ALA A 566 -20.14 7.86 4.13
N VAL A 567 -19.22 7.73 3.17
CA VAL A 567 -18.75 8.83 2.33
C VAL A 567 -19.57 8.95 1.04
N SER A 568 -20.10 7.83 0.54
CA SER A 568 -20.85 7.81 -0.72
C SER A 568 -22.09 8.71 -0.69
N VAL A 569 -22.25 9.52 -1.74
CA VAL A 569 -23.41 10.42 -1.88
C VAL A 569 -24.59 9.65 -2.46
N LEU A 570 -24.32 8.76 -3.41
CA LEU A 570 -25.27 7.85 -4.02
C LEU A 570 -25.96 6.98 -2.96
N SER A 571 -25.21 6.30 -2.09
CA SER A 571 -25.77 5.45 -1.04
C SER A 571 -26.69 6.24 -0.09
N ARG A 572 -26.23 7.42 0.35
CA ARG A 572 -26.97 8.29 1.28
C ARG A 572 -28.27 8.80 0.67
N ASN A 573 -28.24 9.21 -0.60
CA ASN A 573 -29.41 9.69 -1.30
C ASN A 573 -30.38 8.55 -1.61
N LEU A 574 -29.90 7.36 -1.97
CA LEU A 574 -30.73 6.17 -2.17
C LEU A 574 -31.43 5.75 -0.86
N LEU A 575 -30.70 5.78 0.26
CA LEU A 575 -31.29 5.51 1.58
C LEU A 575 -32.39 6.52 1.92
N ASP A 576 -32.18 7.81 1.63
CA ASP A 576 -33.20 8.85 1.85
C ASP A 576 -34.44 8.62 0.99
N GLN A 577 -34.28 8.22 -0.28
CA GLN A 577 -35.40 7.83 -1.16
C GLN A 577 -36.14 6.60 -0.61
N PHE A 578 -35.42 5.59 -0.14
CA PHE A 578 -36.00 4.39 0.49
C PHE A 578 -36.82 4.74 1.73
N ARG A 579 -36.26 5.54 2.65
CA ARG A 579 -36.96 5.96 3.88
C ARG A 579 -38.20 6.80 3.61
N LYS A 580 -38.22 7.57 2.52
CA LYS A 580 -39.39 8.35 2.06
C LYS A 580 -40.35 7.54 1.16
N SER A 581 -39.99 6.32 0.78
CA SER A 581 -40.70 5.47 -0.19
C SER A 581 -40.98 6.16 -1.54
N CYS A 582 -40.11 7.07 -1.96
CA CYS A 582 -40.24 7.80 -3.23
C CYS A 582 -39.71 6.96 -4.41
N ASN A 583 -40.42 6.95 -5.54
CA ASN A 583 -40.03 6.25 -6.77
C ASN A 583 -39.75 4.73 -6.60
N THR A 584 -40.39 4.10 -5.62
CA THR A 584 -40.29 2.65 -5.37
C THR A 584 -41.10 1.88 -6.43
N ASP A 585 -40.60 0.70 -6.81
CA ASP A 585 -41.14 -0.13 -7.90
C ASP A 585 -41.36 -1.60 -7.50
N MET A 586 -41.19 -1.92 -6.20
CA MET A 586 -41.53 -3.21 -5.60
C MET A 586 -41.95 -3.09 -4.13
N GLU A 587 -42.62 -4.14 -3.63
CA GLU A 587 -43.10 -4.25 -2.25
C GLU A 587 -42.60 -5.54 -1.57
N PHE A 588 -42.22 -5.44 -0.30
CA PHE A 588 -42.02 -6.59 0.58
C PHE A 588 -43.19 -6.72 1.53
N GLU A 589 -43.79 -7.90 1.63
CA GLU A 589 -44.82 -8.22 2.62
C GLU A 589 -44.24 -9.14 3.68
N ILE A 590 -44.30 -8.74 4.95
CA ILE A 590 -43.75 -9.51 6.04
C ILE A 590 -44.90 -10.17 6.80
N ASP A 591 -44.95 -11.50 6.69
CA ASP A 591 -45.93 -12.35 7.34
C ASP A 591 -45.36 -12.88 8.66
N ASN A 592 -45.86 -12.33 9.77
CA ASN A 592 -45.64 -12.88 11.10
C ASN A 592 -46.68 -14.00 11.37
N SER A 593 -46.54 -15.14 10.71
CA SER A 593 -47.25 -16.36 11.12
C SER A 593 -46.36 -17.13 12.11
N ALA A 594 -46.39 -16.76 13.39
CA ALA A 594 -46.04 -17.74 14.41
C ALA A 594 -47.14 -18.81 14.36
N ASP A 595 -46.82 -19.99 13.85
CA ASP A 595 -47.71 -21.15 13.83
C ASP A 595 -48.18 -21.45 15.25
N VAL A 596 -49.39 -20.99 15.58
CA VAL A 596 -50.14 -21.52 16.71
C VAL A 596 -50.62 -22.90 16.27
N ASP A 597 -50.03 -23.93 16.87
CA ASP A 597 -50.34 -25.34 16.69
C ASP A 597 -51.83 -25.57 16.38
N SER A 598 -52.07 -26.22 15.24
CA SER A 598 -53.39 -26.64 14.79
C SER A 598 -53.85 -27.85 15.59
N SER A 599 -54.33 -27.63 16.82
CA SER A 599 -55.19 -28.57 17.52
C SER A 599 -56.14 -27.89 18.49
N SER A 600 -57.11 -27.13 17.98
CA SER A 600 -58.43 -27.01 18.61
C SER A 600 -59.41 -26.25 17.72
N GLU A 601 -60.64 -26.77 17.69
CA GLU A 601 -61.76 -26.43 16.83
C GLU A 601 -62.24 -24.97 16.95
N GLU A 602 -62.67 -24.45 15.79
CA GLU A 602 -63.61 -23.34 15.52
C GLU A 602 -63.96 -22.34 16.65
N VAL A 603 -63.59 -21.06 16.47
CA VAL A 603 -64.50 -19.90 16.62
C VAL A 603 -64.05 -18.76 15.69
N GLU A 604 -64.95 -18.31 14.82
CA GLU A 604 -64.79 -17.12 13.98
C GLU A 604 -64.62 -15.83 14.79
N SER A 605 -63.53 -15.09 14.55
CA SER A 605 -63.49 -13.62 14.58
C SER A 605 -62.34 -13.13 13.66
N PRO A 606 -62.51 -12.07 12.85
CA PRO A 606 -61.46 -11.61 11.95
C PRO A 606 -60.48 -10.72 12.74
N THR A 607 -59.57 -11.33 13.48
CA THR A 607 -58.37 -10.63 13.95
C THR A 607 -57.48 -10.39 12.72
N ALA A 608 -57.39 -9.12 12.31
CA ALA A 608 -56.63 -8.68 11.16
C ALA A 608 -55.19 -9.22 11.23
N LYS A 609 -54.80 -10.03 10.24
CA LYS A 609 -53.39 -10.35 9.96
C LYS A 609 -52.64 -9.02 9.86
N GLN A 610 -51.73 -8.74 10.79
CA GLN A 610 -50.84 -7.58 10.70
C GLN A 610 -49.69 -7.92 9.74
N SER A 611 -49.96 -7.84 8.44
CA SER A 611 -48.94 -7.87 7.40
C SER A 611 -48.26 -6.50 7.33
N CYS A 612 -46.94 -6.44 7.52
CA CYS A 612 -46.18 -5.20 7.37
C CYS A 612 -45.66 -5.08 5.94
N VAL A 613 -45.92 -3.96 5.26
CA VAL A 613 -45.46 -3.72 3.88
C VAL A 613 -44.31 -2.72 3.87
N ILE A 614 -43.22 -3.07 3.17
CA ILE A 614 -42.04 -2.21 2.99
C ILE A 614 -41.79 -2.00 1.49
N ASN A 615 -41.85 -0.75 1.03
CA ASN A 615 -41.58 -0.41 -0.37
C ASN A 615 -40.08 -0.28 -0.65
N ALA A 616 -39.62 -0.76 -1.80
CA ALA A 616 -38.21 -0.76 -2.18
C ALA A 616 -37.99 -0.55 -3.69
N HIS A 617 -36.72 -0.48 -4.10
CA HIS A 617 -36.29 -0.32 -5.48
C HIS A 617 -35.65 -1.61 -5.99
N ARG A 618 -36.21 -2.22 -7.04
CA ARG A 618 -35.75 -3.49 -7.63
C ARG A 618 -34.28 -3.43 -8.03
N VAL A 619 -33.87 -2.33 -8.67
CA VAL A 619 -32.49 -2.12 -9.15
C VAL A 619 -31.46 -2.18 -8.01
N VAL A 620 -31.77 -1.60 -6.84
CA VAL A 620 -30.86 -1.57 -5.69
C VAL A 620 -30.80 -2.94 -5.02
N VAL A 621 -31.96 -3.55 -4.81
CA VAL A 621 -32.03 -4.83 -4.08
C VAL A 621 -31.42 -5.96 -4.91
N ALA A 622 -31.66 -6.01 -6.22
CA ALA A 622 -31.07 -7.01 -7.12
C ALA A 622 -29.57 -6.81 -7.40
N SER A 623 -29.06 -5.56 -7.36
CA SER A 623 -27.62 -5.34 -7.50
C SER A 623 -26.82 -5.73 -6.27
N ARG A 624 -27.45 -5.78 -5.10
CA ARG A 624 -26.77 -5.97 -3.80
C ARG A 624 -27.09 -7.30 -3.12
N CYS A 625 -28.04 -8.07 -3.65
CA CYS A 625 -28.40 -9.39 -3.17
C CYS A 625 -28.74 -10.32 -4.34
N ASP A 626 -27.92 -11.35 -4.52
CA ASP A 626 -28.04 -12.32 -5.61
C ASP A 626 -29.33 -13.13 -5.51
N TRP A 627 -29.77 -13.46 -4.30
CA TRP A 627 -31.04 -14.15 -4.08
C TRP A 627 -32.22 -13.32 -4.62
N PHE A 628 -32.30 -12.03 -4.25
CA PHE A 628 -33.35 -11.15 -4.77
C PHE A 628 -33.23 -10.92 -6.27
N ARG A 629 -32.00 -10.84 -6.81
CA ARG A 629 -31.79 -10.76 -8.27
C ARG A 629 -32.40 -11.95 -8.99
N LYS A 630 -32.09 -13.18 -8.52
CA LYS A 630 -32.65 -14.41 -9.08
C LYS A 630 -34.18 -14.41 -8.99
N ALA A 631 -34.75 -14.04 -7.83
CA ALA A 631 -36.20 -14.00 -7.62
C ALA A 631 -36.89 -13.01 -8.58
N LEU A 632 -36.38 -11.79 -8.67
CA LEU A 632 -36.96 -10.70 -9.48
C LEU A 632 -36.69 -10.82 -10.99
N LEU A 633 -35.87 -11.79 -11.42
CA LEU A 633 -35.59 -12.11 -12.84
C LEU A 633 -36.05 -13.52 -13.24
N SER A 634 -36.73 -14.23 -12.34
CA SER A 634 -37.10 -15.64 -12.53
C SER A 634 -38.30 -15.85 -13.47
N GLY A 635 -39.08 -14.80 -13.77
CA GLY A 635 -40.39 -14.93 -14.42
C GLY A 635 -41.47 -15.58 -13.54
N MET A 636 -41.21 -15.76 -12.24
CA MET A 636 -42.17 -16.28 -11.26
C MET A 636 -43.06 -15.16 -10.70
N ARG A 637 -43.91 -15.47 -9.71
CA ARG A 637 -44.88 -14.52 -9.13
C ARG A 637 -44.19 -13.28 -8.59
N GLU A 638 -43.01 -13.43 -8.01
CA GLU A 638 -42.20 -12.36 -7.43
C GLU A 638 -41.81 -11.30 -8.46
N ASP A 639 -41.50 -11.72 -9.71
CA ASP A 639 -41.20 -10.83 -10.82
C ASP A 639 -42.48 -10.18 -11.39
N ILE A 640 -43.53 -10.97 -11.57
CA ILE A 640 -44.80 -10.51 -12.17
C ILE A 640 -45.51 -9.50 -11.26
N ASP A 641 -45.70 -9.87 -9.99
CA ASP A 641 -46.41 -9.08 -8.99
C ASP A 641 -45.52 -7.98 -8.39
N LYS A 642 -44.20 -8.03 -8.67
CA LYS A 642 -43.17 -7.13 -8.11
C LYS A 642 -43.24 -7.09 -6.59
N LYS A 643 -43.55 -8.25 -5.99
CA LYS A 643 -43.84 -8.40 -4.58
C LYS A 643 -43.19 -9.67 -4.05
N ILE A 644 -42.46 -9.56 -2.94
CA ILE A 644 -41.83 -10.70 -2.28
C ILE A 644 -42.40 -10.83 -0.86
N VAL A 645 -42.90 -12.01 -0.53
CA VAL A 645 -43.40 -12.34 0.80
C VAL A 645 -42.26 -12.91 1.64
N ILE A 646 -42.04 -12.33 2.82
CA ILE A 646 -41.00 -12.72 3.77
C ILE A 646 -41.68 -13.32 4.99
N HIS A 647 -41.42 -14.60 5.22
CA HIS A 647 -41.96 -15.35 6.37
C HIS A 647 -40.96 -15.36 7.53
N ASP A 648 -41.48 -15.46 8.76
CA ASP A 648 -40.71 -15.71 9.99
C ASP A 648 -39.60 -14.69 10.24
N THR A 649 -39.90 -13.41 10.09
CA THR A 649 -38.91 -12.35 10.28
C THR A 649 -39.52 -11.12 10.93
N ASN A 650 -38.83 -10.57 11.92
CA ASN A 650 -39.23 -9.30 12.53
C ASN A 650 -39.12 -8.16 11.50
N PRO A 651 -40.20 -7.39 11.24
CA PRO A 651 -40.19 -6.27 10.29
C PRO A 651 -39.09 -5.25 10.53
N THR A 652 -38.72 -5.03 11.79
CA THR A 652 -37.65 -4.09 12.17
C THR A 652 -36.29 -4.61 11.71
N MET A 653 -36.02 -5.90 11.90
CA MET A 653 -34.76 -6.52 11.50
C MET A 653 -34.63 -6.61 9.99
N PHE A 654 -35.72 -6.96 9.30
CA PHE A 654 -35.73 -6.94 7.83
C PHE A 654 -35.52 -5.52 7.28
N LYS A 655 -36.06 -4.49 7.92
CA LYS A 655 -35.80 -3.11 7.53
C LYS A 655 -34.32 -2.75 7.69
N ILE A 656 -33.66 -3.14 8.79
CA ILE A 656 -32.22 -2.92 8.99
C ILE A 656 -31.41 -3.65 7.92
N PHE A 657 -31.78 -4.89 7.60
CA PHE A 657 -31.18 -5.65 6.50
C PHE A 657 -31.32 -4.93 5.15
N LEU A 658 -32.49 -4.38 4.83
CA LEU A 658 -32.67 -3.55 3.64
C LEU A 658 -31.84 -2.28 3.70
N GLU A 659 -31.81 -1.56 4.83
CA GLU A 659 -30.96 -0.36 4.98
C GLU A 659 -29.47 -0.68 4.74
N TYR A 660 -29.00 -1.88 5.11
CA TYR A 660 -27.67 -2.35 4.76
C TYR A 660 -27.48 -2.51 3.24
N LEU A 661 -28.45 -3.04 2.49
CA LEU A 661 -28.34 -3.14 1.03
C LEU A 661 -28.19 -1.75 0.37
N TYR A 662 -28.84 -0.72 0.92
CA TYR A 662 -28.79 0.66 0.40
C TYR A 662 -27.54 1.42 0.81
N THR A 663 -26.90 1.03 1.89
CA THR A 663 -25.75 1.76 2.43
C THR A 663 -24.44 1.01 2.24
N GLY A 664 -24.43 -0.30 2.48
CA GLY A 664 -23.23 -1.12 2.67
C GLY A 664 -22.60 -0.90 4.05
N SER A 665 -23.33 -0.34 5.03
CA SER A 665 -22.81 -0.02 6.37
C SER A 665 -23.62 -0.71 7.44
N LEU A 666 -22.93 -1.32 8.41
CA LEU A 666 -23.52 -1.80 9.65
C LEU A 666 -23.01 -0.95 10.83
N SER A 667 -23.91 -0.53 11.71
CA SER A 667 -23.57 0.17 12.96
C SER A 667 -23.82 -0.75 14.16
N PRO A 668 -22.87 -1.67 14.48
CA PRO A 668 -23.10 -2.69 15.50
C PRO A 668 -23.25 -2.10 16.91
N SER A 669 -22.69 -0.92 17.17
CA SER A 669 -22.84 -0.18 18.43
C SER A 669 -24.29 0.18 18.78
N LEU A 670 -25.19 0.19 17.79
CA LEU A 670 -26.61 0.49 17.95
C LEU A 670 -27.47 -0.78 18.05
N LEU A 671 -26.88 -1.96 17.96
CA LEU A 671 -27.57 -3.25 17.92
C LEU A 671 -27.25 -4.09 19.15
N THR A 672 -28.24 -4.85 19.63
CA THR A 672 -28.01 -5.86 20.67
C THR A 672 -27.42 -7.14 20.05
N ASN A 673 -26.85 -8.02 20.89
CA ASN A 673 -26.34 -9.32 20.43
C ASN A 673 -27.43 -10.16 19.75
N GLU A 674 -28.66 -10.13 20.29
CA GLU A 674 -29.82 -10.81 19.68
C GLU A 674 -30.14 -10.25 18.29
N GLN A 675 -30.11 -8.92 18.12
CA GLN A 675 -30.34 -8.29 16.82
C GLN A 675 -29.20 -8.60 15.82
N LEU A 676 -27.95 -8.70 16.27
CA LEU A 676 -26.82 -9.12 15.44
C LEU A 676 -26.98 -10.56 14.97
N VAL A 677 -27.46 -11.45 15.85
CA VAL A 677 -27.80 -12.83 15.52
C VAL A 677 -28.92 -12.88 14.49
N ASP A 678 -30.04 -12.18 14.70
CA ASP A 678 -31.14 -12.10 13.74
C ASP A 678 -30.66 -11.63 12.36
N LEU A 679 -29.76 -10.65 12.33
CA LEU A 679 -29.18 -10.13 11.10
C LEU A 679 -28.23 -11.12 10.43
N LEU A 680 -27.47 -11.90 11.21
CA LEU A 680 -26.65 -13.00 10.72
C LEU A 680 -27.53 -14.06 10.02
N VAL A 681 -28.65 -14.44 10.63
CA VAL A 681 -29.62 -15.39 10.05
C VAL A 681 -30.19 -14.86 8.74
N LEU A 682 -30.58 -13.58 8.69
CA LEU A 682 -31.08 -12.96 7.47
C LEU A 682 -30.00 -12.89 6.38
N SER A 683 -28.77 -12.58 6.76
CA SER A 683 -27.66 -12.50 5.81
C SER A 683 -27.33 -13.86 5.18
N ASP A 684 -27.40 -14.94 5.96
CA ASP A 684 -27.21 -16.31 5.45
C ASP A 684 -28.38 -16.73 4.55
N ARG A 685 -29.63 -16.50 5.00
CA ARG A 685 -30.86 -16.82 4.24
C ARG A 685 -30.91 -16.17 2.87
N PHE A 686 -30.46 -14.91 2.76
CA PHE A 686 -30.48 -14.13 1.52
C PHE A 686 -29.12 -14.06 0.81
N GLU A 687 -28.16 -14.90 1.21
CA GLU A 687 -26.84 -15.03 0.56
C GLU A 687 -26.04 -13.70 0.53
N VAL A 688 -26.15 -12.86 1.58
CA VAL A 688 -25.42 -11.58 1.71
C VAL A 688 -24.18 -11.77 2.58
N GLU A 689 -23.14 -12.37 1.99
CA GLU A 689 -21.91 -12.77 2.68
C GLU A 689 -21.17 -11.59 3.36
N THR A 690 -21.18 -10.40 2.74
CA THR A 690 -20.50 -9.23 3.32
C THR A 690 -21.16 -8.74 4.61
N LEU A 691 -22.47 -8.91 4.73
CA LEU A 691 -23.20 -8.59 5.96
C LEU A 691 -22.96 -9.67 7.02
N LYS A 692 -22.95 -10.94 6.59
CA LYS A 692 -22.66 -12.08 7.45
C LYS A 692 -21.32 -11.93 8.16
N GLN A 693 -20.26 -11.65 7.40
CA GLN A 693 -18.92 -11.39 7.94
C GLN A 693 -18.88 -10.19 8.90
N ALA A 694 -19.62 -9.11 8.58
CA ALA A 694 -19.71 -7.95 9.47
C ALA A 694 -20.39 -8.29 10.80
N CYS A 695 -21.44 -9.12 10.77
CA CYS A 695 -22.09 -9.63 11.98
C CYS A 695 -21.17 -10.57 12.78
N GLU A 696 -20.42 -11.45 12.11
CA GLU A 696 -19.44 -12.33 12.75
C GLU A 696 -18.39 -11.54 13.52
N THR A 697 -17.73 -10.58 12.87
CA THR A 697 -16.71 -9.73 13.52
C THR A 697 -17.29 -8.93 14.69
N ALA A 698 -18.54 -8.47 14.59
CA ALA A 698 -19.20 -7.77 15.70
C ALA A 698 -19.45 -8.72 16.87
N LEU A 699 -19.96 -9.94 16.61
CA LEU A 699 -20.24 -10.94 17.64
C LEU A 699 -18.97 -11.48 18.30
N GLU A 700 -17.87 -11.65 17.56
CA GLU A 700 -16.56 -12.06 18.09
C GLU A 700 -16.10 -11.14 19.25
N SER A 701 -16.36 -9.84 19.14
CA SER A 701 -16.01 -8.85 20.17
C SER A 701 -16.85 -8.95 21.44
N THR A 702 -17.96 -9.69 21.39
CA THR A 702 -18.91 -9.87 22.51
C THR A 702 -18.83 -11.25 23.16
N VAL A 703 -17.98 -12.14 22.65
CA VAL A 703 -17.84 -13.51 23.16
C VAL A 703 -17.32 -13.50 24.59
N ASP A 704 -18.04 -14.19 25.48
CA ASP A 704 -17.69 -14.39 26.88
C ASP A 704 -17.96 -15.85 27.32
N ALA A 705 -17.65 -16.15 28.58
CA ALA A 705 -17.83 -17.49 29.14
C ALA A 705 -19.29 -17.97 29.15
N GLU A 706 -20.27 -17.06 29.19
CA GLU A 706 -21.69 -17.40 29.27
C GLU A 706 -22.30 -17.65 27.88
N ASN A 707 -21.82 -16.93 26.86
CA ASN A 707 -22.40 -16.95 25.52
C ASN A 707 -21.59 -17.75 24.49
N ALA A 708 -20.31 -18.11 24.76
CA ALA A 708 -19.43 -18.74 23.78
C ALA A 708 -19.99 -20.04 23.18
N ILE A 709 -20.61 -20.89 24.00
CA ILE A 709 -21.17 -22.17 23.55
C ILE A 709 -22.41 -21.94 22.67
N TYR A 710 -23.28 -21.02 23.09
CA TYR A 710 -24.47 -20.66 22.33
C TYR A 710 -24.09 -20.06 20.96
N LEU A 711 -23.14 -19.13 20.95
CA LEU A 711 -22.65 -18.52 19.71
C LEU A 711 -21.94 -19.52 18.80
N LEU A 712 -21.22 -20.50 19.36
CA LEU A 712 -20.62 -21.59 18.56
C LEU A 712 -21.68 -22.43 17.86
N SER A 713 -22.72 -22.86 18.59
CA SER A 713 -23.85 -23.61 18.02
C SER A 713 -24.52 -22.82 16.89
N LEU A 714 -24.74 -21.53 17.12
CA LEU A 714 -25.34 -20.65 16.14
C LEU A 714 -24.44 -20.47 14.90
N ALA A 715 -23.15 -20.29 15.12
CA ALA A 715 -22.17 -20.13 14.05
C ALA A 715 -22.05 -21.40 13.19
N ASP A 716 -22.18 -22.59 13.78
CA ASP A 716 -22.19 -23.86 13.05
C ASP A 716 -23.48 -24.01 12.21
N ASN A 717 -24.64 -23.70 12.78
CA ASN A 717 -25.94 -23.79 12.11
C ASN A 717 -26.06 -22.87 10.87
N TYR A 718 -25.51 -21.65 10.96
CA TYR A 718 -25.56 -20.67 9.87
C TYR A 718 -24.23 -20.56 9.11
N ASN A 719 -23.35 -21.56 9.22
CA ASN A 719 -22.08 -21.62 8.50
C ASN A 719 -21.24 -20.32 8.60
N ALA A 720 -21.18 -19.73 9.80
CA ALA A 720 -20.46 -18.50 10.11
C ALA A 720 -19.03 -18.85 10.56
N ILE A 721 -18.15 -19.04 9.59
CA ILE A 721 -16.86 -19.73 9.77
C ILE A 721 -15.90 -18.95 10.68
N SER A 722 -15.86 -17.61 10.58
CA SER A 722 -14.97 -16.78 11.39
C SER A 722 -15.38 -16.83 12.86
N LEU A 723 -16.66 -16.58 13.14
CA LEU A 723 -17.21 -16.62 14.49
C LEU A 723 -17.04 -18.02 15.10
N ARG A 724 -17.30 -19.07 14.32
CA ARG A 724 -17.12 -20.46 14.74
C ARG A 724 -15.69 -20.73 15.20
N ASN A 725 -14.70 -20.37 14.38
CA ASN A 725 -13.29 -20.58 14.71
C ASN A 725 -12.87 -19.77 15.94
N TYR A 726 -13.32 -18.52 16.04
CA TYR A 726 -13.04 -17.68 17.20
C TYR A 726 -13.63 -18.26 18.50
N CYS A 727 -14.88 -18.74 18.46
CA CYS A 727 -15.50 -19.42 19.60
C CYS A 727 -14.77 -20.72 19.97
N LEU A 728 -14.32 -21.51 18.99
CA LEU A 728 -13.51 -22.71 19.24
C LEU A 728 -12.17 -22.39 19.92
N ASP A 729 -11.49 -21.34 19.46
CA ASP A 729 -10.26 -20.84 20.08
C ASP A 729 -10.50 -20.34 21.51
N PHE A 730 -11.61 -19.64 21.75
CA PHE A 730 -11.99 -19.14 23.07
C PHE A 730 -12.30 -20.29 24.04
N ILE A 731 -13.10 -21.27 23.60
CA ILE A 731 -13.44 -22.45 24.41
C ILE A 731 -12.19 -23.30 24.71
N ALA A 732 -11.26 -23.42 23.75
CA ALA A 732 -10.00 -24.12 23.98
C ALA A 732 -9.13 -23.45 25.05
N GLN A 733 -9.20 -22.12 25.18
CA GLN A 733 -8.53 -21.35 26.24
C GLN A 733 -9.27 -21.44 27.58
N HIS A 734 -10.59 -21.63 27.57
CA HIS A 734 -11.48 -21.72 28.73
C HIS A 734 -12.09 -23.11 28.88
N GLN A 735 -11.26 -24.13 29.11
CA GLN A 735 -11.69 -25.54 29.20
C GLN A 735 -12.78 -25.81 30.26
N GLU A 736 -12.91 -24.95 31.28
CA GLU A 736 -13.99 -24.99 32.28
C GLU A 736 -15.40 -24.93 31.67
N LEU A 737 -15.52 -24.37 30.46
CA LEU A 737 -16.78 -24.32 29.71
C LEU A 737 -17.26 -25.70 29.25
N THR A 738 -16.35 -26.67 29.06
CA THR A 738 -16.70 -28.05 28.67
C THR A 738 -17.40 -28.84 29.78
N GLU A 739 -17.36 -28.34 31.01
CA GLU A 739 -18.03 -28.94 32.17
C GLU A 739 -19.42 -28.31 32.42
N SER A 740 -19.83 -27.33 31.62
CA SER A 740 -21.12 -26.64 31.78
C SER A 740 -22.31 -27.46 31.28
N ASP A 741 -23.48 -27.26 31.88
CA ASP A 741 -24.73 -27.91 31.45
C ASP A 741 -25.08 -27.54 30.00
N VAL A 742 -24.77 -26.30 29.57
CA VAL A 742 -25.00 -25.79 28.20
C VAL A 742 -24.17 -26.56 27.17
N PHE A 743 -22.97 -27.03 27.53
CA PHE A 743 -22.16 -27.87 26.65
C PHE A 743 -22.81 -29.24 26.41
N CYS A 744 -23.47 -29.80 27.41
CA CYS A 744 -24.15 -31.09 27.32
C CYS A 744 -25.36 -31.04 26.39
N GLU A 745 -25.93 -29.85 26.17
CA GLU A 745 -27.06 -29.61 25.27
C GLU A 745 -26.65 -29.45 23.78
N LEU A 746 -25.34 -29.34 23.48
CA LEU A 746 -24.84 -29.27 22.11
C LEU A 746 -25.03 -30.59 21.34
N GLN A 747 -25.08 -30.51 20.01
CA GLN A 747 -25.05 -31.69 19.14
C GLN A 747 -23.73 -32.48 19.33
N SER A 748 -23.82 -33.82 19.32
CA SER A 748 -22.68 -34.71 19.57
C SER A 748 -21.52 -34.52 18.58
N ASP A 749 -21.83 -34.15 17.34
CA ASP A 749 -20.82 -33.86 16.31
C ASP A 749 -20.01 -32.61 16.66
N LEU A 750 -20.68 -31.55 17.12
CA LEU A 750 -20.04 -30.29 17.52
C LEU A 750 -19.22 -30.47 18.82
N GLN A 751 -19.70 -31.29 19.76
CA GLN A 751 -18.91 -31.69 20.94
C GLN A 751 -17.61 -32.39 20.52
N ALA A 752 -17.66 -33.33 19.57
CA ALA A 752 -16.49 -34.03 19.06
C ALA A 752 -15.49 -33.07 18.40
N VAL A 753 -15.96 -32.08 17.63
CA VAL A 753 -15.12 -31.03 17.04
C VAL A 753 -14.42 -30.22 18.12
N ILE A 754 -15.11 -29.82 19.19
CA ILE A 754 -14.51 -29.06 20.30
C ILE A 754 -13.39 -29.87 20.95
N PHE A 755 -13.62 -31.17 21.22
CA PHE A 755 -12.60 -32.04 21.80
C PHE A 755 -11.38 -32.24 20.90
N ASP A 756 -11.58 -32.40 19.58
CA ASP A 756 -10.49 -32.50 18.61
C ASP A 756 -9.68 -31.18 18.53
N HIS A 757 -10.39 -30.04 18.54
CA HIS A 757 -9.77 -28.72 18.54
C HIS A 757 -8.95 -28.45 19.81
N ILE A 758 -9.44 -28.87 20.98
CA ILE A 758 -8.70 -28.80 22.24
C ILE A 758 -7.43 -29.66 22.20
N TRP A 759 -7.50 -30.86 21.60
CA TRP A 759 -6.39 -31.80 21.57
C TRP A 759 -5.28 -31.41 20.57
N THR A 760 -5.64 -30.64 19.54
CA THR A 760 -4.71 -30.19 18.49
C THR A 760 -3.99 -28.87 18.81
N GLN A 761 -4.43 -28.10 19.82
CA GLN A 761 -3.75 -26.88 20.25
C GLN A 761 -2.61 -27.12 21.26
N PRO A 762 -1.46 -26.43 21.12
CA PRO A 762 -0.42 -26.46 22.14
C PRO A 762 -0.89 -25.73 23.41
N LEU A 763 -0.93 -26.45 24.54
CA LEU A 763 -1.38 -25.97 25.86
C LEU A 763 -0.99 -24.50 26.16
N PRO A 764 -1.94 -23.64 26.59
CA PRO A 764 -1.63 -22.26 26.96
C PRO A 764 -0.75 -22.21 28.21
N LYS A 765 0.28 -21.35 28.19
CA LYS A 765 1.14 -21.06 29.35
C LYS A 765 0.33 -20.34 30.42
N LYS A 766 -0.22 -21.08 31.40
CA LYS A 766 -0.88 -20.50 32.58
C LYS A 766 0.07 -19.54 33.32
N SER A 767 -0.40 -18.33 33.56
CA SER A 767 0.21 -17.38 34.49
C SER A 767 0.00 -17.88 35.93
N SER A 768 1.06 -18.31 36.61
CA SER A 768 1.06 -18.50 38.06
C SER A 768 2.23 -17.74 38.69
N SER A 769 1.90 -16.93 39.69
CA SER A 769 2.84 -16.20 40.53
C SER A 769 3.57 -17.15 41.50
N LYS A 770 4.88 -16.90 41.71
CA LYS A 770 5.79 -17.27 42.83
C LYS A 770 5.77 -18.75 43.33
N HIS A 771 6.85 -19.53 43.41
CA HIS A 771 8.18 -19.31 44.01
C HIS A 771 9.16 -20.48 43.63
N ASP A 772 10.47 -20.20 43.67
CA ASP A 772 11.64 -21.07 43.94
C ASP A 772 12.12 -22.23 43.03
N ARG A 773 13.29 -21.97 42.42
CA ARG A 773 14.53 -22.78 42.32
C ARG A 773 14.43 -24.31 42.15
N HIS A 774 14.92 -24.83 41.02
CA HIS A 774 16.27 -25.42 40.88
C HIS A 774 16.57 -25.93 39.45
N SER A 775 17.86 -26.08 39.19
CA SER A 775 18.57 -26.30 37.93
C SER A 775 18.52 -27.72 37.34
N SER A 776 19.07 -27.82 36.11
CA SER A 776 19.53 -29.00 35.34
C SER A 776 18.46 -29.69 34.49
N GLY A 777 18.62 -29.98 33.19
CA GLY A 777 19.79 -30.04 32.32
C GLY A 777 19.84 -31.42 31.68
N VAL A 778 19.30 -31.60 30.46
CA VAL A 778 19.37 -32.86 29.66
C VAL A 778 19.24 -32.43 28.19
N THR A 779 20.34 -32.26 27.46
CA THR A 779 21.05 -33.17 26.53
C THR A 779 20.34 -33.51 25.21
N THR A 780 21.16 -33.42 24.17
CA THR A 780 20.97 -33.63 22.73
C THR A 780 20.43 -35.02 22.37
N SER A 781 19.11 -35.22 22.42
CA SER A 781 18.44 -36.29 21.68
C SER A 781 17.04 -35.94 21.15
N ASP A 782 16.58 -34.69 21.29
CA ASP A 782 15.24 -34.27 20.83
C ASP A 782 15.23 -33.59 19.45
N ILE A 783 16.39 -33.38 18.83
CA ILE A 783 16.50 -32.68 17.53
C ILE A 783 16.26 -33.64 16.34
N GLU A 784 16.40 -34.96 16.51
CA GLU A 784 16.18 -35.91 15.42
C GLU A 784 14.71 -36.32 15.23
N ARG A 785 13.82 -36.03 16.19
CA ARG A 785 12.37 -36.30 16.01
C ARG A 785 11.59 -35.17 15.35
N HIS A 786 12.18 -33.99 15.21
CA HIS A 786 11.52 -32.84 14.56
C HIS A 786 11.82 -32.68 13.06
N PHE A 787 12.78 -33.43 12.51
CA PHE A 787 13.08 -33.41 11.07
C PHE A 787 12.30 -34.44 10.24
N ALA A 788 11.54 -35.35 10.87
CA ALA A 788 10.73 -36.34 10.17
C ALA A 788 9.27 -35.92 9.91
N ALA A 789 8.82 -34.75 10.41
CA ALA A 789 7.41 -34.34 10.37
C ALA A 789 7.11 -33.09 9.52
N MET A 790 8.06 -32.57 8.75
CA MET A 790 7.84 -31.42 7.85
C MET A 790 8.38 -31.70 6.45
N ASN A 791 7.67 -32.56 5.72
CA ASN A 791 7.66 -32.58 4.26
C ASN A 791 6.21 -32.80 3.82
N LEU A 792 5.42 -31.73 3.81
CA LEU A 792 4.08 -31.68 3.25
C LEU A 792 4.07 -30.65 2.11
N HIS A 793 4.40 -31.12 0.92
CA HIS A 793 3.88 -30.59 -0.34
C HIS A 793 3.96 -31.68 -1.41
N GLN A 794 2.89 -32.48 -1.49
CA GLN A 794 2.42 -33.13 -2.71
C GLN A 794 1.03 -33.71 -2.43
N ASP A 795 0.02 -32.83 -2.37
CA ASP A 795 -1.37 -33.24 -2.15
C ASP A 795 -2.31 -32.66 -3.23
N THR A 796 -1.92 -32.87 -4.49
CA THR A 796 -2.82 -32.68 -5.66
C THR A 796 -3.36 -34.00 -6.20
N GLY A 797 -3.00 -35.14 -5.59
CA GLY A 797 -3.47 -36.48 -6.01
C GLY A 797 -4.66 -37.03 -5.23
N ALA A 798 -4.80 -36.70 -3.95
CA ALA A 798 -5.82 -37.31 -3.08
C ALA A 798 -7.25 -36.82 -3.37
N SER A 799 -7.42 -35.54 -3.72
CA SER A 799 -8.73 -34.94 -4.04
C SER A 799 -9.35 -35.53 -5.32
N VAL A 800 -8.54 -35.70 -6.38
CA VAL A 800 -9.00 -36.28 -7.65
C VAL A 800 -9.40 -37.75 -7.50
N GLN A 801 -8.67 -38.51 -6.68
CA GLN A 801 -8.99 -39.92 -6.44
C GLN A 801 -10.26 -40.08 -5.59
N HIS A 802 -10.52 -39.16 -4.67
CA HIS A 802 -11.75 -39.14 -3.88
C HIS A 802 -12.98 -38.88 -4.75
N ASP A 803 -12.89 -37.91 -5.67
CA ASP A 803 -14.00 -37.56 -6.57
C ASP A 803 -14.27 -38.63 -7.64
N LEU A 804 -13.22 -39.31 -8.13
CA LEU A 804 -13.37 -40.47 -9.03
C LEU A 804 -14.08 -41.64 -8.33
N ASN A 805 -13.72 -41.94 -7.07
CA ASN A 805 -14.37 -42.98 -6.30
C ASN A 805 -15.84 -42.64 -5.98
N ARG A 806 -16.16 -41.36 -5.75
CA ARG A 806 -17.53 -40.86 -5.58
C ARG A 806 -18.35 -41.03 -6.86
N LEU A 807 -17.78 -40.64 -8.00
CA LEU A 807 -18.40 -40.79 -9.32
C LEU A 807 -18.72 -42.27 -9.62
N GLU A 808 -17.78 -43.18 -9.38
CA GLU A 808 -17.98 -44.62 -9.64
C GLU A 808 -19.09 -45.22 -8.77
N ARG A 809 -19.19 -44.81 -7.50
CA ARG A 809 -20.29 -45.23 -6.62
C ARG A 809 -21.65 -44.74 -7.11
N CYS A 810 -21.75 -43.47 -7.50
CA CYS A 810 -22.99 -42.91 -8.05
C CYS A 810 -23.40 -43.57 -9.36
N ILE A 811 -22.47 -43.85 -10.28
CA ILE A 811 -22.77 -44.57 -11.54
C ILE A 811 -23.33 -45.96 -11.24
N SER A 812 -22.74 -46.67 -10.27
CA SER A 812 -23.18 -48.01 -9.88
C SER A 812 -24.61 -47.99 -9.30
N GLN A 813 -24.93 -47.00 -8.47
CA GLN A 813 -26.24 -46.83 -7.86
C GLN A 813 -27.31 -46.42 -8.87
N ILE A 814 -27.01 -45.53 -9.81
CA ILE A 814 -27.97 -45.12 -10.84
C ILE A 814 -28.25 -46.26 -11.82
N ARG A 815 -27.23 -47.04 -12.21
CA ARG A 815 -27.42 -48.22 -13.08
C ARG A 815 -28.36 -49.26 -12.46
N TYR A 816 -28.31 -49.43 -11.14
CA TYR A 816 -29.23 -50.33 -10.44
C TYR A 816 -30.71 -49.90 -10.58
N VAL A 817 -30.97 -48.59 -10.72
CA VAL A 817 -32.33 -48.03 -10.80
C VAL A 817 -32.82 -47.84 -12.23
N ILE A 818 -31.95 -47.40 -13.15
CA ILE A 818 -32.30 -47.05 -14.54
C ILE A 818 -32.14 -48.25 -15.49
N GLY A 819 -31.39 -49.29 -15.10
CA GLY A 819 -31.04 -50.42 -15.97
C GLY A 819 -29.83 -50.13 -16.87
N ASP A 820 -29.35 -51.15 -17.59
CA ASP A 820 -28.12 -51.08 -18.41
C ASP A 820 -28.29 -50.32 -19.75
N ASP A 821 -29.47 -49.78 -20.02
CA ASP A 821 -29.78 -49.08 -21.28
C ASP A 821 -29.08 -47.71 -21.41
N ALA A 822 -28.64 -47.11 -20.29
CA ALA A 822 -27.95 -45.82 -20.28
C ALA A 822 -26.43 -45.95 -20.48
N THR A 823 -25.87 -45.18 -21.43
CA THR A 823 -24.42 -45.15 -21.66
C THR A 823 -23.69 -44.48 -20.49
N ARG A 824 -22.44 -44.91 -20.20
CA ARG A 824 -21.65 -44.36 -19.09
C ARG A 824 -21.45 -42.84 -19.21
N GLU A 825 -21.28 -42.34 -20.43
CA GLU A 825 -21.10 -40.91 -20.70
C GLU A 825 -22.33 -40.09 -20.33
N GLN A 826 -23.53 -40.58 -20.64
CA GLN A 826 -24.79 -39.94 -20.23
C GLN A 826 -24.93 -39.93 -18.71
N LEU A 827 -24.62 -41.05 -18.03
CA LEU A 827 -24.69 -41.13 -16.57
C LEU A 827 -23.71 -40.18 -15.90
N VAL A 828 -22.47 -40.06 -16.40
CA VAL A 828 -21.48 -39.11 -15.87
C VAL A 828 -21.97 -37.67 -16.01
N GLN A 829 -22.51 -37.29 -17.18
CA GLN A 829 -23.05 -35.94 -17.38
C GLN A 829 -24.22 -35.63 -16.45
N VAL A 830 -25.13 -36.58 -16.26
CA VAL A 830 -26.28 -36.42 -15.36
C VAL A 830 -25.86 -36.32 -13.89
N ILE A 831 -24.89 -37.14 -13.46
CA ILE A 831 -24.35 -37.11 -12.09
C ILE A 831 -23.61 -35.80 -11.80
N LEU A 832 -22.80 -35.32 -12.75
CA LEU A 832 -22.10 -34.04 -12.63
C LEU A 832 -23.08 -32.86 -12.64
N ALA A 833 -24.12 -32.89 -13.48
CA ALA A 833 -25.16 -31.86 -13.50
C ALA A 833 -26.05 -31.87 -12.24
N ALA A 834 -26.04 -32.98 -11.48
CA ALA A 834 -26.81 -33.18 -10.27
C ALA A 834 -25.95 -33.12 -8.98
N ASP A 835 -24.69 -32.67 -9.07
CA ASP A 835 -23.75 -32.58 -7.93
C ASP A 835 -23.63 -33.88 -7.11
N PHE A 836 -23.61 -35.03 -7.79
CA PHE A 836 -23.55 -36.36 -7.18
C PHE A 836 -24.76 -36.75 -6.31
N ASP A 837 -25.88 -36.01 -6.37
CA ASP A 837 -27.14 -36.36 -5.73
C ASP A 837 -27.93 -37.39 -6.58
N LEU A 838 -28.21 -38.54 -5.98
CA LEU A 838 -28.84 -39.67 -6.66
C LEU A 838 -30.29 -39.38 -7.11
N CYS A 839 -31.08 -38.76 -6.24
CA CYS A 839 -32.50 -38.49 -6.50
C CYS A 839 -32.65 -37.42 -7.59
N ARG A 840 -31.80 -36.38 -7.53
CA ARG A 840 -31.76 -35.32 -8.54
C ARG A 840 -31.29 -35.84 -9.89
N ALA A 841 -30.28 -36.72 -9.90
CA ALA A 841 -29.78 -37.36 -11.11
C ALA A 841 -30.84 -38.26 -11.78
N ILE A 842 -31.60 -39.05 -11.01
CA ILE A 842 -32.68 -39.90 -11.54
C ILE A 842 -33.80 -39.04 -12.15
N ASN A 843 -34.24 -37.99 -11.44
CA ASN A 843 -35.27 -37.08 -11.94
C ASN A 843 -34.81 -36.36 -13.23
N TYR A 844 -33.54 -35.95 -13.28
CA TYR A 844 -32.96 -35.31 -14.46
C TYR A 844 -32.83 -36.27 -15.66
N TYR A 845 -32.55 -37.56 -15.42
CA TYR A 845 -32.52 -38.55 -16.50
C TYR A 845 -33.91 -38.78 -17.10
N TYR A 846 -34.95 -38.93 -16.27
CA TYR A 846 -36.32 -39.14 -16.76
C TYR A 846 -36.95 -37.87 -17.35
N SER A 847 -36.56 -36.68 -16.93
CA SER A 847 -37.06 -35.42 -17.53
C SER A 847 -36.49 -35.14 -18.92
N LYS A 848 -35.35 -35.76 -19.28
CA LYS A 848 -34.67 -35.56 -20.56
C LYS A 848 -35.04 -36.63 -21.61
N ASN A 849 -35.61 -37.76 -21.16
CA ASN A 849 -36.01 -38.91 -22.00
C ASN A 849 -37.54 -39.10 -22.10
N ASN A 850 -38.33 -38.27 -21.43
CA ASN A 850 -39.76 -38.04 -21.72
C ASN A 850 -39.91 -36.78 -22.57
#